data_AF-A0A2U8PFA8-F1
#
_entry.id   AF-A0A2U8PFA8-F1
#
_cell.length_a   1.000
_cell.length_b   1.000
_cell.length_c   1.000
_cell.angle_alpha   90.00
_cell.angle_beta   90.00
_cell.angle_gamma   90.00
#
_symmetry.space_group_name_H-M   'P 1'
#
loop_
_entity.id
_entity.type
_entity.pdbx_description
1 polymer ?
#
loop_
_entity_poly.entity_id
_entity_poly.type
_entity_poly.pdbx_seq_one_letter_code
_entity_poly.pdbx_strand_id
1 'polypeptide(L)'
;MATSDCAPINRARGQIFENHSFPWTARRFANMAGCAVQNEQLELGMKRILIGLIVAAVLGAGGWIGFNLYVQHRATSEVEAAFEQLRAGGGKASHGKIGFELGTRTLTIEDITIAPGEQPQAQIKIAGIKGAGVRLIDDNSFSADSIDVTGFEVALDQVGAAKLKASYKIPQLTLRDYAGPVHAGNAPTGGSLIELYRYVLDQYASITASSVTAPTLTMTFDASGSAAGSGEVAYSGLAIQNLKRGKIDAMKADRAVFTIDVPQPGKQDKLTGDLSNVVVNDFDATAIAAALDPQKTGDDSYHRVYRQISAGPYVLKSTQGIRMDIDGITFEDIAVQPSKFRPAEIIALLPTDRSVVPTVAQSREMMEKLAGFYEGFRIGKIEVGKTSMGTPQGMARINAVRYREGEFAVEGVDTPSPQGQFKMERFALKSFSAANLMRWAAGLSSHGQPPSPDQMLGLFRVLEGAEIKGVVAPYKNTRQFVTIDTIRLNWGQLVGSIPSKANLVVRMVAPTDPANPAQRPLIMAGVDKLAIDLDLGAAWTESSGAFALAPATLDLGNLAKAQARFGLANVPRSLFTTDPVQAMGQAAQVETGTFELSLRDSGVVDLVVAQFARMQDVSRDAARGAIVAMIRAQGEKITGANGDVKMAVDALAGFVETSGQTLTVKLTPRAKVPLMQLMQLSQSDPEGALAQFRIEASTGL
;
A
#
# COMPACT_ATOMS: atom_id res chain seq x y z
N MET A 1 11.19 25.24 47.50
CA MET A 1 9.73 25.48 47.57
C MET A 1 9.08 24.15 47.25
N ALA A 2 8.73 23.37 48.27
CA ALA A 2 7.42 23.39 48.93
C ALA A 2 6.39 22.59 48.08
N THR A 3 6.39 21.25 48.20
CA THR A 3 5.50 20.42 49.08
C THR A 3 4.09 20.23 48.48
N SER A 4 3.48 19.04 48.50
CA SER A 4 3.65 17.93 49.47
C SER A 4 3.66 16.51 48.90
N ASP A 5 4.35 15.67 49.68
CA ASP A 5 4.37 14.22 49.87
C ASP A 5 3.00 13.50 49.70
N CYS A 6 2.86 12.20 49.32
CA CYS A 6 3.67 10.97 49.39
C CYS A 6 3.28 9.92 50.47
N ALA A 7 2.44 8.97 50.05
CA ALA A 7 2.48 7.52 50.35
C ALA A 7 2.13 6.95 51.77
N PRO A 8 1.72 5.66 51.88
CA PRO A 8 1.23 5.01 53.12
C PRO A 8 2.19 3.93 53.70
N ILE A 9 1.84 3.26 54.83
CA ILE A 9 1.98 1.79 55.08
C ILE A 9 1.61 1.31 56.53
N ASN A 10 0.85 0.20 56.62
CA ASN A 10 0.70 -0.87 57.66
C ASN A 10 0.60 -0.70 59.22
N ARG A 11 -0.33 -1.53 59.77
CA ARG A 11 -0.26 -2.42 60.98
C ARG A 11 -0.32 -1.90 62.45
N ALA A 12 -1.50 -2.16 63.04
CA ALA A 12 -1.77 -3.18 64.09
C ALA A 12 -1.53 -2.98 65.61
N ARG A 13 -2.56 -3.41 66.38
CA ARG A 13 -2.63 -3.94 67.77
C ARG A 13 -2.54 -3.01 69.01
N GLY A 14 -3.66 -2.98 69.75
CA GLY A 14 -3.73 -2.87 71.23
C GLY A 14 -3.82 -1.46 71.83
N GLN A 15 -4.09 -1.28 73.14
CA GLN A 15 -4.87 -2.08 74.13
C GLN A 15 -5.01 -1.24 75.43
N ILE A 16 -6.11 -1.38 76.20
CA ILE A 16 -6.36 -0.79 77.57
C ILE A 16 -6.24 0.76 77.66
N PHE A 17 -6.71 1.49 78.69
CA PHE A 17 -7.45 1.27 79.96
C PHE A 17 -8.53 2.42 80.05
N GLU A 18 -9.23 2.91 81.10
CA GLU A 18 -9.52 2.75 82.57
C GLU A 18 -10.81 3.61 82.85
N ASN A 19 -11.49 3.79 84.01
CA ASN A 19 -11.64 3.20 85.36
C ASN A 19 -13.01 3.72 85.95
N HIS A 20 -13.35 3.39 87.21
CA HIS A 20 -14.30 4.07 88.14
C HIS A 20 -15.83 3.93 87.87
N SER A 21 -16.72 3.83 88.88
CA SER A 21 -16.57 3.60 90.33
C SER A 21 -17.89 3.15 91.01
N PHE A 22 -17.79 2.39 92.11
CA PHE A 22 -18.88 1.89 93.00
C PHE A 22 -19.26 2.91 94.11
N PRO A 23 -20.45 2.84 94.79
CA PRO A 23 -20.59 1.98 96.01
C PRO A 23 -21.99 1.47 96.48
N TRP A 24 -22.03 0.19 96.95
CA TRP A 24 -22.82 -0.37 98.11
C TRP A 24 -24.38 -0.47 97.99
N THR A 25 -25.18 -0.84 99.03
CA THR A 25 -25.49 -2.18 99.68
C THR A 25 -27.02 -2.21 100.10
N ALA A 26 -27.70 -3.09 100.88
CA ALA A 26 -27.37 -4.20 101.82
C ALA A 26 -28.60 -5.11 102.22
N ARG A 27 -28.33 -6.22 102.96
CA ARG A 27 -29.14 -6.95 104.00
C ARG A 27 -30.36 -7.89 103.71
N ARG A 28 -30.17 -9.16 104.14
CA ARG A 28 -31.02 -10.07 104.99
C ARG A 28 -32.21 -10.92 104.45
N PHE A 29 -32.00 -12.25 104.55
CA PHE A 29 -32.84 -13.34 105.13
C PHE A 29 -34.23 -13.79 104.58
N ALA A 30 -34.26 -15.07 104.16
CA ALA A 30 -35.08 -16.20 104.69
C ALA A 30 -36.27 -16.81 103.88
N ASN A 31 -36.29 -18.15 103.93
CA ASN A 31 -37.40 -19.12 103.82
C ASN A 31 -38.11 -19.43 102.48
N MET A 32 -37.94 -20.71 102.06
CA MET A 32 -38.96 -21.75 101.77
C MET A 32 -40.18 -21.46 100.86
N ALA A 33 -40.63 -22.36 99.98
CA ALA A 33 -40.18 -23.73 99.64
C ALA A 33 -40.56 -24.11 98.19
N GLY A 34 -39.96 -25.18 97.63
CA GLY A 34 -40.23 -25.58 96.24
C GLY A 34 -39.44 -26.81 95.73
N CYS A 35 -39.54 -27.95 96.39
CA CYS A 35 -39.17 -29.25 95.81
C CYS A 35 -40.24 -29.71 94.80
N ALA A 36 -39.97 -30.43 93.70
CA ALA A 36 -38.70 -30.89 93.10
C ALA A 36 -38.95 -31.34 91.62
N VAL A 37 -38.02 -32.15 91.08
CA VAL A 37 -38.10 -32.96 89.84
C VAL A 37 -37.63 -32.28 88.53
N GLN A 38 -36.32 -32.39 88.26
CA GLN A 38 -35.78 -32.32 86.91
C GLN A 38 -34.36 -32.92 86.87
N ASN A 39 -34.22 -34.20 86.49
CA ASN A 39 -32.91 -34.79 86.18
C ASN A 39 -32.91 -35.83 85.03
N GLU A 40 -33.98 -35.89 84.24
CA GLU A 40 -34.09 -36.78 83.06
C GLU A 40 -34.24 -36.02 81.71
N GLN A 41 -34.39 -34.68 81.73
CA GLN A 41 -34.63 -33.92 80.49
C GLN A 41 -33.36 -33.56 79.67
N LEU A 42 -32.16 -33.66 80.25
CA LEU A 42 -30.92 -33.23 79.57
C LEU A 42 -30.53 -34.13 78.38
N GLU A 43 -30.71 -35.45 78.49
CA GLU A 43 -30.47 -36.41 77.39
C GLU A 43 -31.37 -36.17 76.17
N LEU A 44 -32.68 -35.93 76.39
CA LEU A 44 -33.63 -35.70 75.31
C LEU A 44 -33.45 -34.35 74.62
N GLY A 45 -33.07 -33.31 75.36
CA GLY A 45 -32.81 -31.98 74.80
C GLY A 45 -31.67 -32.01 73.78
N MET A 46 -30.52 -32.57 74.18
CA MET A 46 -29.33 -32.63 73.31
C MET A 46 -29.54 -33.54 72.10
N LYS A 47 -30.21 -34.71 72.27
CA LYS A 47 -30.60 -35.57 71.13
C LYS A 47 -31.51 -34.84 70.13
N ARG A 48 -32.49 -34.06 70.60
CA ARG A 48 -33.41 -33.31 69.69
C ARG A 48 -32.70 -32.20 68.92
N ILE A 49 -31.76 -31.48 69.55
CA ILE A 49 -30.96 -30.44 68.87
C ILE A 49 -30.02 -31.08 67.83
N LEU A 50 -29.36 -32.19 68.18
CA LEU A 50 -28.47 -32.91 67.26
C LEU A 50 -29.24 -33.49 66.05
N ILE A 51 -30.40 -34.10 66.28
CA ILE A 51 -31.29 -34.58 65.22
C ILE A 51 -31.81 -33.41 64.36
N GLY A 52 -32.16 -32.27 64.96
CA GLY A 52 -32.55 -31.06 64.23
C GLY A 52 -31.44 -30.53 63.30
N LEU A 53 -30.19 -30.52 63.78
CA LEU A 53 -29.03 -30.15 62.97
C LEU A 53 -28.72 -31.17 61.86
N ILE A 54 -28.85 -32.47 62.14
CA ILE A 54 -28.68 -33.53 61.13
C ILE A 54 -29.78 -33.42 60.07
N VAL A 55 -31.04 -33.20 60.45
CA VAL A 55 -32.15 -33.00 59.50
C VAL A 55 -31.95 -31.71 58.69
N ALA A 56 -31.51 -30.61 59.31
CA ALA A 56 -31.18 -29.38 58.59
C ALA A 56 -30.00 -29.56 57.62
N ALA A 57 -28.97 -30.33 58.00
CA ALA A 57 -27.84 -30.67 57.13
C ALA A 57 -28.23 -31.62 55.99
N VAL A 58 -29.12 -32.59 56.24
CA VAL A 58 -29.65 -33.52 55.23
C VAL A 58 -30.63 -32.83 54.28
N LEU A 59 -31.45 -31.89 54.76
CA LEU A 59 -32.30 -31.04 53.90
C LEU A 59 -31.46 -30.00 53.15
N GLY A 60 -30.40 -29.46 53.75
CA GLY A 60 -29.45 -28.57 53.07
C GLY A 60 -28.66 -29.29 51.98
N ALA A 61 -28.12 -30.48 52.27
CA ALA A 61 -27.41 -31.32 51.30
C ALA A 61 -28.35 -31.90 50.23
N GLY A 62 -29.53 -32.39 50.62
CA GLY A 62 -30.56 -32.87 49.70
C GLY A 62 -31.15 -31.77 48.83
N GLY A 63 -31.31 -30.55 49.37
CA GLY A 63 -31.68 -29.36 48.62
C GLY A 63 -30.57 -28.88 47.68
N TRP A 64 -29.31 -28.92 48.11
CA TRP A 64 -28.15 -28.62 47.25
C TRP A 64 -27.99 -29.63 46.12
N ILE A 65 -28.09 -30.92 46.41
CA ILE A 65 -28.05 -32.00 45.42
C ILE A 65 -29.26 -31.91 44.49
N GLY A 66 -30.48 -31.74 45.02
CA GLY A 66 -31.70 -31.60 44.23
C GLY A 66 -31.72 -30.36 43.35
N PHE A 67 -31.20 -29.23 43.83
CA PHE A 67 -31.06 -28.01 43.05
C PHE A 67 -29.95 -28.13 42.00
N ASN A 68 -28.80 -28.74 42.33
CA ASN A 68 -27.75 -29.01 41.36
C ASN A 68 -28.22 -30.00 40.28
N LEU A 69 -29.04 -31.01 40.63
CA LEU A 69 -29.71 -31.90 39.68
C LEU A 69 -30.75 -31.16 38.83
N TYR A 70 -31.54 -30.25 39.41
CA TYR A 70 -32.48 -29.41 38.66
C TYR A 70 -31.76 -28.48 37.66
N VAL A 71 -30.69 -27.81 38.09
CA VAL A 71 -29.90 -26.93 37.20
C VAL A 71 -29.14 -27.74 36.14
N GLN A 72 -28.58 -28.91 36.49
CA GLN A 72 -28.03 -29.86 35.52
C GLN A 72 -29.08 -30.31 34.50
N HIS A 73 -30.29 -30.67 34.94
CA HIS A 73 -31.37 -31.10 34.06
C HIS A 73 -31.83 -29.95 33.14
N ARG A 74 -31.97 -28.73 33.67
CA ARG A 74 -32.29 -27.54 32.87
C ARG A 74 -31.18 -27.22 31.87
N ALA A 75 -29.92 -27.22 32.29
CA ALA A 75 -28.79 -27.03 31.36
C ALA A 75 -28.76 -28.11 30.27
N THR A 76 -29.16 -29.34 30.60
CA THR A 76 -29.30 -30.43 29.63
C THR A 76 -30.45 -30.17 28.65
N SER A 77 -31.63 -29.73 29.11
CA SER A 77 -32.78 -29.47 28.24
C SER A 77 -32.61 -28.24 27.34
N GLU A 78 -31.96 -27.18 27.83
CA GLU A 78 -31.70 -25.96 27.04
C GLU A 78 -30.67 -26.24 25.92
N VAL A 79 -29.65 -27.07 26.20
CA VAL A 79 -28.70 -27.54 25.18
C VAL A 79 -29.38 -28.50 24.19
N GLU A 80 -30.15 -29.49 24.66
CA GLU A 80 -30.85 -30.43 23.76
C GLU A 80 -31.82 -29.67 22.84
N ALA A 81 -32.55 -28.66 23.34
CA ALA A 81 -33.43 -27.81 22.52
C ALA A 81 -32.68 -27.07 21.39
N ALA A 82 -31.47 -26.58 21.66
CA ALA A 82 -30.63 -25.97 20.62
C ALA A 82 -30.18 -27.02 19.56
N PHE A 83 -29.93 -28.26 19.97
CA PHE A 83 -29.61 -29.35 19.05
C PHE A 83 -30.84 -29.85 18.28
N GLU A 84 -32.03 -29.86 18.88
CA GLU A 84 -33.30 -30.09 18.19
C GLU A 84 -33.57 -29.01 17.14
N GLN A 85 -33.29 -27.73 17.43
CA GLN A 85 -33.39 -26.66 16.44
C GLN A 85 -32.45 -26.87 15.25
N LEU A 86 -31.21 -27.31 15.49
CA LEU A 86 -30.26 -27.67 14.42
C LEU A 86 -30.74 -28.88 13.58
N ARG A 87 -31.38 -29.88 14.20
CA ARG A 87 -32.00 -31.02 13.50
C ARG A 87 -33.24 -30.58 12.70
N ALA A 88 -34.04 -29.67 13.23
CA ALA A 88 -35.21 -29.11 12.55
C ALA A 88 -34.84 -28.30 11.30
N GLY A 89 -33.61 -27.75 11.24
CA GLY A 89 -33.00 -27.19 10.02
C GLY A 89 -32.61 -28.21 8.95
N GLY A 90 -32.92 -29.50 9.14
CA GLY A 90 -32.62 -30.59 8.19
C GLY A 90 -31.22 -31.20 8.31
N GLY A 91 -30.40 -30.72 9.25
CA GLY A 91 -29.08 -31.29 9.54
C GLY A 91 -29.12 -32.47 10.52
N LYS A 92 -27.95 -33.06 10.78
CA LYS A 92 -27.75 -34.04 11.86
C LYS A 92 -26.88 -33.41 12.94
N ALA A 93 -27.39 -33.25 14.16
CA ALA A 93 -26.66 -32.69 15.28
C ALA A 93 -26.71 -33.63 16.50
N SER A 94 -25.57 -33.86 17.13
CA SER A 94 -25.41 -34.70 18.33
C SER A 94 -24.31 -34.16 19.25
N HIS A 95 -24.48 -34.33 20.55
CA HIS A 95 -23.44 -34.13 21.58
C HIS A 95 -23.24 -35.41 22.38
N GLY A 96 -22.10 -35.51 23.06
CA GLY A 96 -21.89 -36.44 24.15
C GLY A 96 -22.51 -35.94 25.45
N LYS A 97 -21.75 -36.01 26.52
CA LYS A 97 -22.19 -35.66 27.88
C LYS A 97 -22.30 -34.15 28.08
N ILE A 98 -23.36 -33.73 28.78
CA ILE A 98 -23.54 -32.37 29.28
C ILE A 98 -23.31 -32.36 30.80
N GLY A 99 -22.62 -31.35 31.31
CA GLY A 99 -22.35 -31.16 32.74
C GLY A 99 -22.55 -29.71 33.15
N PHE A 100 -23.10 -29.47 34.35
CA PHE A 100 -23.19 -28.13 34.93
C PHE A 100 -22.77 -28.11 36.40
N GLU A 101 -21.73 -27.34 36.71
CA GLU A 101 -21.28 -27.08 38.08
C GLU A 101 -21.87 -25.77 38.60
N LEU A 102 -22.85 -25.83 39.50
CA LEU A 102 -23.52 -24.64 40.04
C LEU A 102 -22.56 -23.64 40.73
N GLY A 103 -21.61 -24.15 41.52
CA GLY A 103 -20.71 -23.31 42.34
C GLY A 103 -19.72 -22.47 41.52
N THR A 104 -19.31 -22.97 40.35
CA THR A 104 -18.41 -22.28 39.40
C THR A 104 -19.16 -21.69 38.21
N ARG A 105 -20.47 -21.96 38.09
CA ARG A 105 -21.30 -21.74 36.90
C ARG A 105 -20.64 -22.26 35.62
N THR A 106 -20.05 -23.46 35.71
CA THR A 106 -19.33 -24.07 34.58
C THR A 106 -20.26 -25.00 33.82
N LEU A 107 -20.49 -24.71 32.54
CA LEU A 107 -21.15 -25.58 31.58
C LEU A 107 -20.08 -26.34 30.77
N THR A 108 -20.19 -27.66 30.72
CA THR A 108 -19.39 -28.54 29.86
C THR A 108 -20.26 -29.30 28.88
N ILE A 109 -19.87 -29.35 27.60
CA ILE A 109 -20.49 -30.17 26.56
C ILE A 109 -19.38 -30.93 25.84
N GLU A 110 -19.44 -32.27 25.84
CA GLU A 110 -18.48 -33.18 25.23
C GLU A 110 -18.95 -33.63 23.82
N ASP A 111 -18.04 -34.07 22.95
CA ASP A 111 -18.31 -34.78 21.67
C ASP A 111 -19.41 -34.19 20.76
N ILE A 112 -19.33 -32.89 20.46
CA ILE A 112 -20.26 -32.23 19.53
C ILE A 112 -19.92 -32.62 18.09
N THR A 113 -20.92 -33.08 17.35
CA THR A 113 -20.86 -33.28 15.89
C THR A 113 -22.10 -32.68 15.24
N ILE A 114 -21.88 -31.86 14.21
CA ILE A 114 -22.91 -31.30 13.33
C ILE A 114 -22.55 -31.69 11.90
N ALA A 115 -23.47 -32.32 11.18
CA ALA A 115 -23.33 -32.66 9.77
C ALA A 115 -24.50 -32.04 8.97
N PRO A 116 -24.25 -31.62 7.72
CA PRO A 116 -25.24 -30.95 6.89
C PRO A 116 -26.41 -31.86 6.50
N GLY A 117 -27.48 -31.24 6.03
CA GLY A 117 -28.62 -31.90 5.39
C GLY A 117 -28.38 -32.18 3.90
N GLU A 118 -29.39 -32.00 3.07
CA GLU A 118 -29.33 -32.28 1.63
C GLU A 118 -28.48 -31.29 0.81
N GLN A 119 -28.10 -30.14 1.38
CA GLN A 119 -27.21 -29.16 0.76
C GLN A 119 -25.76 -29.31 1.24
N PRO A 120 -24.75 -29.10 0.37
CA PRO A 120 -23.34 -29.10 0.76
C PRO A 120 -23.03 -27.88 1.65
N GLN A 121 -23.07 -28.10 2.96
CA GLN A 121 -22.64 -27.15 4.00
C GLN A 121 -21.56 -27.80 4.89
N ALA A 122 -21.03 -27.06 5.86
CA ALA A 122 -19.94 -27.54 6.70
C ALA A 122 -20.32 -28.73 7.60
N GLN A 123 -19.45 -29.74 7.67
CA GLN A 123 -19.41 -30.64 8.83
C GLN A 123 -18.56 -29.96 9.92
N ILE A 124 -19.06 -29.93 11.14
CA ILE A 124 -18.38 -29.37 12.32
C ILE A 124 -18.23 -30.47 13.37
N LYS A 125 -17.06 -30.54 14.01
CA LYS A 125 -16.78 -31.40 15.16
C LYS A 125 -16.11 -30.57 16.25
N ILE A 126 -16.44 -30.85 17.51
CA ILE A 126 -15.83 -30.20 18.66
C ILE A 126 -15.70 -31.24 19.77
N ALA A 127 -14.47 -31.56 20.17
CA ALA A 127 -14.24 -32.57 21.22
C ALA A 127 -14.80 -32.12 22.58
N GLY A 128 -14.77 -30.81 22.86
CA GLY A 128 -15.51 -30.25 23.99
C GLY A 128 -15.61 -28.73 24.01
N ILE A 129 -16.60 -28.23 24.74
CA ILE A 129 -16.77 -26.83 25.12
C ILE A 129 -16.89 -26.76 26.64
N LYS A 130 -16.16 -25.82 27.25
CA LYS A 130 -16.22 -25.48 28.68
C LYS A 130 -16.42 -23.97 28.86
N GLY A 131 -17.65 -23.53 29.09
CA GLY A 131 -17.96 -22.17 29.51
C GLY A 131 -17.89 -22.06 31.04
N ALA A 132 -17.15 -21.12 31.58
CA ALA A 132 -17.03 -20.87 33.02
C ALA A 132 -17.69 -19.54 33.42
N GLY A 133 -18.29 -19.48 34.61
CA GLY A 133 -18.93 -18.27 35.11
C GLY A 133 -20.22 -17.87 34.39
N VAL A 134 -20.85 -18.79 33.66
CA VAL A 134 -21.93 -18.54 32.68
C VAL A 134 -23.15 -17.88 33.32
N ARG A 135 -23.68 -16.85 32.65
CA ARG A 135 -24.82 -16.02 33.11
C ARG A 135 -25.68 -15.58 31.91
N LEU A 136 -27.00 -15.70 32.02
CA LEU A 136 -27.91 -14.92 31.16
C LEU A 136 -27.78 -13.43 31.52
N ILE A 137 -27.87 -12.57 30.51
CA ILE A 137 -27.93 -11.10 30.64
C ILE A 137 -29.39 -10.66 30.51
N ASP A 138 -30.05 -11.17 29.46
CA ASP A 138 -31.48 -11.10 29.18
C ASP A 138 -31.91 -12.40 28.47
N ASP A 139 -33.17 -12.49 28.04
CA ASP A 139 -33.73 -13.70 27.40
C ASP A 139 -33.05 -14.04 26.05
N ASN A 140 -32.32 -13.10 25.45
CA ASN A 140 -31.70 -13.25 24.12
C ASN A 140 -30.16 -13.31 24.16
N SER A 141 -29.52 -12.95 25.28
CA SER A 141 -28.06 -12.82 25.38
C SER A 141 -27.48 -13.35 26.69
N PHE A 142 -26.25 -13.89 26.60
CA PHE A 142 -25.52 -14.46 27.74
C PHE A 142 -24.08 -13.96 27.79
N SER A 143 -23.44 -14.21 28.93
CA SER A 143 -22.02 -13.95 29.18
C SER A 143 -21.33 -15.14 29.85
N ALA A 144 -20.00 -15.22 29.69
CA ALA A 144 -19.13 -16.18 30.37
C ALA A 144 -17.75 -15.54 30.64
N ASP A 145 -17.21 -15.73 31.84
CA ASP A 145 -15.90 -15.19 32.22
C ASP A 145 -14.78 -15.81 31.36
N SER A 146 -14.96 -17.08 30.95
CA SER A 146 -14.21 -17.67 29.83
C SER A 146 -14.96 -18.78 29.13
N ILE A 147 -14.64 -19.02 27.86
CA ILE A 147 -15.08 -20.20 27.10
C ILE A 147 -13.85 -20.86 26.50
N ASP A 148 -13.54 -22.08 26.95
CA ASP A 148 -12.50 -22.93 26.40
C ASP A 148 -13.14 -23.97 25.47
N VAL A 149 -12.63 -24.08 24.23
CA VAL A 149 -13.11 -25.00 23.19
C VAL A 149 -11.94 -25.88 22.75
N THR A 150 -12.14 -27.19 22.68
CA THR A 150 -11.10 -28.17 22.37
C THR A 150 -11.47 -29.03 21.16
N GLY A 151 -10.46 -29.33 20.32
CA GLY A 151 -10.63 -30.20 19.16
C GLY A 151 -11.69 -29.71 18.16
N PHE A 152 -11.69 -28.40 17.85
CA PHE A 152 -12.61 -27.82 16.88
C PHE A 152 -12.13 -28.11 15.46
N GLU A 153 -12.93 -28.84 14.68
CA GLU A 153 -12.68 -29.13 13.27
C GLU A 153 -13.86 -28.73 12.41
N VAL A 154 -13.59 -28.14 11.24
CA VAL A 154 -14.59 -27.82 10.22
C VAL A 154 -14.15 -28.40 8.90
N ALA A 155 -14.98 -29.24 8.28
CA ALA A 155 -14.75 -29.79 6.96
C ALA A 155 -15.80 -29.27 5.96
N LEU A 156 -15.33 -28.87 4.78
CA LEU A 156 -16.11 -28.29 3.69
C LEU A 156 -15.92 -29.15 2.44
N ASP A 157 -16.96 -29.88 2.05
CA ASP A 157 -16.98 -30.67 0.82
C ASP A 157 -17.62 -29.91 -0.34
N GLN A 158 -16.85 -29.74 -1.43
CA GLN A 158 -17.29 -29.19 -2.72
C GLN A 158 -17.87 -27.76 -2.69
N VAL A 159 -17.14 -26.82 -2.09
CA VAL A 159 -17.52 -25.39 -2.09
C VAL A 159 -17.30 -24.73 -3.45
N GLY A 160 -18.35 -24.06 -3.94
CA GLY A 160 -18.33 -23.24 -5.16
C GLY A 160 -18.18 -24.04 -6.46
N ALA A 161 -18.16 -23.34 -7.60
CA ALA A 161 -18.08 -23.95 -8.93
C ALA A 161 -16.83 -24.81 -9.16
N ALA A 162 -15.73 -24.53 -8.44
CA ALA A 162 -14.48 -25.29 -8.49
C ALA A 162 -14.50 -26.56 -7.62
N LYS A 163 -15.59 -26.84 -6.88
CA LYS A 163 -15.73 -27.98 -5.95
C LYS A 163 -14.59 -28.08 -4.93
N LEU A 164 -14.15 -26.95 -4.40
CA LEU A 164 -13.08 -26.86 -3.42
C LEU A 164 -13.38 -27.73 -2.20
N LYS A 165 -12.42 -28.57 -1.81
CA LYS A 165 -12.41 -29.19 -0.48
C LYS A 165 -11.53 -28.38 0.45
N ALA A 166 -11.99 -28.14 1.66
CA ALA A 166 -11.19 -27.51 2.70
C ALA A 166 -11.44 -28.15 4.07
N SER A 167 -10.43 -28.16 4.94
CA SER A 167 -10.60 -28.45 6.36
C SER A 167 -9.85 -27.43 7.21
N TYR A 168 -10.43 -27.06 8.35
CA TYR A 168 -9.86 -26.18 9.36
C TYR A 168 -9.80 -26.95 10.67
N LYS A 169 -8.69 -26.84 11.40
CA LYS A 169 -8.46 -27.50 12.70
C LYS A 169 -7.88 -26.52 13.70
N ILE A 170 -8.55 -26.38 14.83
CA ILE A 170 -8.14 -25.55 15.97
C ILE A 170 -8.12 -26.45 17.21
N PRO A 171 -6.94 -26.96 17.65
CA PRO A 171 -6.85 -27.88 18.77
C PRO A 171 -7.34 -27.30 20.10
N GLN A 172 -7.15 -25.99 20.30
CA GLN A 172 -7.65 -25.23 21.43
C GLN A 172 -8.00 -23.79 20.99
N LEU A 173 -9.14 -23.29 21.45
CA LEU A 173 -9.59 -21.90 21.31
C LEU A 173 -10.11 -21.43 22.67
N THR A 174 -9.60 -20.31 23.18
CA THR A 174 -9.98 -19.73 24.48
C THR A 174 -10.48 -18.31 24.28
N LEU A 175 -11.72 -18.06 24.72
CA LEU A 175 -12.36 -16.74 24.79
C LEU A 175 -12.38 -16.25 26.25
N ARG A 176 -12.27 -14.93 26.46
CA ARG A 176 -12.32 -14.26 27.78
C ARG A 176 -13.35 -13.14 27.78
N ASP A 177 -14.05 -13.00 28.90
CA ASP A 177 -15.11 -11.99 29.12
C ASP A 177 -16.11 -11.93 27.95
N TYR A 178 -16.57 -13.11 27.51
CA TYR A 178 -17.49 -13.23 26.38
C TYR A 178 -18.87 -12.70 26.76
N ALA A 179 -19.49 -11.96 25.85
CA ALA A 179 -20.93 -11.76 25.83
C ALA A 179 -21.46 -11.73 24.39
N GLY A 180 -22.64 -12.31 24.17
CA GLY A 180 -23.25 -12.45 22.84
C GLY A 180 -24.64 -13.09 22.89
N PRO A 181 -25.28 -13.33 21.72
CA PRO A 181 -26.62 -13.90 21.68
C PRO A 181 -26.64 -15.38 22.12
N VAL A 182 -27.75 -15.80 22.72
CA VAL A 182 -28.02 -17.20 23.09
C VAL A 182 -28.25 -18.07 21.85
N HIS A 183 -28.86 -17.50 20.81
CA HIS A 183 -29.19 -18.17 19.56
C HIS A 183 -28.42 -17.53 18.41
N ALA A 184 -27.80 -18.35 17.55
CA ALA A 184 -27.33 -17.88 16.25
C ALA A 184 -28.53 -17.48 15.38
N GLY A 185 -28.37 -16.47 14.53
CA GLY A 185 -29.40 -16.11 13.56
C GLY A 185 -29.60 -17.21 12.51
N ASN A 186 -30.74 -17.20 11.81
CA ASN A 186 -30.91 -18.09 10.66
C ASN A 186 -29.90 -17.71 9.57
N ALA A 187 -29.08 -18.68 9.13
CA ALA A 187 -28.17 -18.50 8.00
C ALA A 187 -28.96 -18.25 6.69
N PRO A 188 -28.42 -17.48 5.74
CA PRO A 188 -29.08 -17.22 4.47
C PRO A 188 -29.25 -18.53 3.67
N THR A 189 -30.47 -18.76 3.17
CA THR A 189 -30.83 -19.94 2.37
C THR A 189 -30.52 -19.80 0.88
N GLY A 190 -30.25 -18.58 0.42
CA GLY A 190 -29.69 -18.32 -0.91
C GLY A 190 -28.19 -18.63 -0.92
N GLY A 191 -27.71 -19.32 -1.96
CA GLY A 191 -26.29 -19.67 -2.15
C GLY A 191 -25.35 -18.49 -2.46
N SER A 192 -25.70 -17.27 -2.06
CA SER A 192 -24.93 -16.06 -2.28
C SER A 192 -23.79 -15.95 -1.27
N LEU A 193 -22.54 -16.02 -1.75
CA LEU A 193 -21.35 -15.83 -0.91
C LEU A 193 -21.33 -14.44 -0.24
N ILE A 194 -21.93 -13.42 -0.87
CA ILE A 194 -22.01 -12.06 -0.32
C ILE A 194 -23.02 -11.99 0.84
N GLU A 195 -24.16 -12.69 0.74
CA GLU A 195 -25.14 -12.74 1.84
C GLU A 195 -24.61 -13.56 3.02
N LEU A 196 -23.93 -14.69 2.74
CA LEU A 196 -23.26 -15.49 3.76
C LEU A 196 -22.16 -14.69 4.47
N TYR A 197 -21.35 -13.93 3.73
CA TYR A 197 -20.30 -13.10 4.31
C TYR A 197 -20.87 -11.93 5.13
N ARG A 198 -21.94 -11.27 4.66
CA ARG A 198 -22.67 -10.25 5.43
C ARG A 198 -23.24 -10.83 6.73
N TYR A 199 -23.89 -12.00 6.66
CA TYR A 199 -24.37 -12.72 7.84
C TYR A 199 -23.25 -13.00 8.85
N VAL A 200 -22.05 -13.42 8.41
CA VAL A 200 -20.90 -13.62 9.30
C VAL A 200 -20.42 -12.31 9.93
N LEU A 201 -20.39 -11.20 9.19
CA LEU A 201 -20.07 -9.88 9.74
C LEU A 201 -21.13 -9.41 10.76
N ASP A 202 -22.41 -9.67 10.51
CA ASP A 202 -23.52 -9.35 11.41
C ASP A 202 -23.45 -10.19 12.71
N GLN A 203 -23.07 -11.47 12.64
CA GLN A 203 -22.76 -12.28 13.83
C GLN A 203 -21.49 -11.79 14.57
N TYR A 204 -20.48 -11.31 13.83
CA TYR A 204 -19.30 -10.70 14.45
C TYR A 204 -19.61 -9.35 15.12
N ALA A 205 -20.67 -8.66 14.67
CA ALA A 205 -21.20 -7.44 15.26
C ALA A 205 -22.09 -7.67 16.50
N SER A 206 -22.61 -8.89 16.71
CA SER A 206 -23.46 -9.22 17.87
C SER A 206 -22.67 -9.61 19.14
N ILE A 207 -21.38 -9.96 18.99
CA ILE A 207 -20.54 -10.47 20.08
C ILE A 207 -19.53 -9.45 20.64
N THR A 208 -19.07 -9.72 21.86
CA THR A 208 -17.97 -9.04 22.53
C THR A 208 -17.10 -10.05 23.30
N ALA A 209 -15.78 -9.81 23.38
CA ALA A 209 -14.83 -10.57 24.18
C ALA A 209 -13.58 -9.71 24.46
N SER A 210 -13.01 -9.77 25.67
CA SER A 210 -11.76 -9.07 26.00
C SER A 210 -10.56 -9.69 25.25
N SER A 211 -10.57 -11.01 25.07
CA SER A 211 -9.60 -11.70 24.24
C SER A 211 -10.17 -12.99 23.63
N VAL A 212 -9.71 -13.32 22.43
CA VAL A 212 -9.88 -14.65 21.80
C VAL A 212 -8.50 -15.13 21.36
N THR A 213 -8.13 -16.36 21.73
CA THR A 213 -6.79 -16.91 21.49
C THR A 213 -6.84 -18.35 21.01
N ALA A 214 -5.95 -18.71 20.07
CA ALA A 214 -5.77 -20.08 19.60
C ALA A 214 -4.28 -20.37 19.41
N PRO A 215 -3.68 -21.37 20.09
CA PRO A 215 -2.25 -21.67 19.97
C PRO A 215 -1.85 -22.03 18.54
N THR A 216 -2.71 -22.74 17.81
CA THR A 216 -2.56 -23.11 16.40
C THR A 216 -3.89 -23.15 15.66
N LEU A 217 -3.85 -22.86 14.35
CA LEU A 217 -4.93 -23.09 13.38
C LEU A 217 -4.29 -23.68 12.13
N THR A 218 -4.70 -24.90 11.75
CA THR A 218 -4.29 -25.52 10.48
C THR A 218 -5.45 -25.48 9.50
N MET A 219 -5.20 -25.03 8.27
CA MET A 219 -6.11 -25.09 7.14
C MET A 219 -5.50 -25.96 6.04
N THR A 220 -6.19 -27.01 5.60
CA THR A 220 -5.83 -27.82 4.43
C THR A 220 -6.82 -27.55 3.30
N PHE A 221 -6.37 -27.47 2.06
CA PHE A 221 -7.26 -27.34 0.90
C PHE A 221 -6.84 -28.24 -0.28
N ASP A 222 -7.82 -28.74 -1.00
CA ASP A 222 -7.67 -29.50 -2.24
C ASP A 222 -8.56 -28.86 -3.31
N ALA A 223 -7.90 -28.24 -4.29
CA ALA A 223 -8.50 -27.68 -5.49
C ALA A 223 -7.89 -28.33 -6.75
N SER A 224 -7.53 -29.62 -6.68
CA SER A 224 -6.85 -30.39 -7.74
C SER A 224 -7.58 -30.44 -9.09
N GLY A 225 -8.88 -30.13 -9.13
CA GLY A 225 -9.64 -29.88 -10.36
C GLY A 225 -9.41 -28.49 -11.00
N SER A 226 -8.42 -27.71 -10.53
CA SER A 226 -8.20 -26.31 -10.92
C SER A 226 -6.71 -25.91 -10.87
N ALA A 227 -6.40 -24.75 -11.44
CA ALA A 227 -5.05 -24.17 -11.40
C ALA A 227 -4.59 -23.70 -9.99
N ALA A 228 -5.44 -23.76 -8.96
CA ALA A 228 -5.09 -23.34 -7.60
C ALA A 228 -4.31 -24.40 -6.80
N GLY A 229 -4.25 -25.66 -7.26
CA GLY A 229 -3.48 -26.72 -6.63
C GLY A 229 -4.06 -27.23 -5.31
N SER A 230 -3.20 -27.75 -4.45
CA SER A 230 -3.54 -28.28 -3.11
C SER A 230 -2.50 -27.82 -2.10
N GLY A 231 -2.87 -27.67 -0.83
CA GLY A 231 -1.92 -27.21 0.17
C GLY A 231 -2.40 -27.19 1.61
N GLU A 232 -1.49 -26.76 2.48
CA GLU A 232 -1.68 -26.59 3.92
C GLU A 232 -1.15 -25.21 4.36
N VAL A 233 -1.86 -24.57 5.28
CA VAL A 233 -1.47 -23.32 5.94
C VAL A 233 -1.65 -23.49 7.45
N ALA A 234 -0.57 -23.37 8.20
CA ALA A 234 -0.55 -23.49 9.66
C ALA A 234 -0.19 -22.13 10.30
N TYR A 235 -1.15 -21.54 10.99
CA TYR A 235 -0.97 -20.36 11.84
C TYR A 235 -0.65 -20.78 13.28
N SER A 236 0.11 -19.95 13.97
CA SER A 236 0.49 -20.14 15.38
C SER A 236 0.46 -18.82 16.14
N GLY A 237 0.16 -18.90 17.44
CA GLY A 237 0.07 -17.72 18.30
C GLY A 237 -1.01 -16.73 17.85
N LEU A 238 -2.22 -17.23 17.57
CA LEU A 238 -3.34 -16.39 17.19
C LEU A 238 -3.93 -15.70 18.43
N ALA A 239 -4.07 -14.39 18.37
CA ALA A 239 -4.71 -13.59 19.40
C ALA A 239 -5.55 -12.46 18.81
N ILE A 240 -6.70 -12.20 19.41
CA ILE A 240 -7.60 -11.07 19.16
C ILE A 240 -7.79 -10.37 20.52
N GLN A 241 -7.77 -9.04 20.53
CA GLN A 241 -7.90 -8.21 21.72
C GLN A 241 -9.06 -7.22 21.58
N ASN A 242 -9.88 -7.11 22.62
CA ASN A 242 -11.01 -6.18 22.71
C ASN A 242 -11.97 -6.25 21.51
N LEU A 243 -12.48 -7.45 21.21
CA LEU A 243 -13.59 -7.61 20.28
C LEU A 243 -14.83 -6.95 20.89
N LYS A 244 -15.38 -5.94 20.21
CA LYS A 244 -16.56 -5.22 20.68
C LYS A 244 -17.41 -4.73 19.52
N ARG A 245 -18.58 -5.38 19.31
CA ARG A 245 -19.57 -4.99 18.29
C ARG A 245 -18.96 -4.89 16.88
N GLY A 246 -18.23 -5.94 16.48
CA GLY A 246 -17.57 -6.03 15.18
C GLY A 246 -16.27 -5.21 15.04
N LYS A 247 -15.87 -4.44 16.07
CA LYS A 247 -14.59 -3.74 16.11
C LYS A 247 -13.56 -4.51 16.94
N ILE A 248 -12.29 -4.35 16.61
CA ILE A 248 -11.17 -4.99 17.30
C ILE A 248 -10.01 -4.00 17.42
N ASP A 249 -9.44 -3.85 18.61
CA ASP A 249 -8.26 -3.01 18.83
C ASP A 249 -7.01 -3.60 18.15
N ALA A 250 -6.76 -4.91 18.36
CA ALA A 250 -5.67 -5.64 17.71
C ALA A 250 -5.99 -7.12 17.42
N MET A 251 -5.53 -7.63 16.27
CA MET A 251 -5.36 -9.06 15.98
C MET A 251 -3.87 -9.37 15.72
N LYS A 252 -3.42 -10.56 16.08
CA LYS A 252 -2.04 -11.03 15.88
C LYS A 252 -1.99 -12.49 15.44
N ALA A 253 -1.00 -12.83 14.61
CA ALA A 253 -0.45 -14.18 14.47
C ALA A 253 1.07 -14.13 14.65
N ASP A 254 1.64 -14.93 15.56
CA ASP A 254 3.10 -14.99 15.76
C ASP A 254 3.84 -15.49 14.51
N ARG A 255 3.27 -16.49 13.82
CA ARG A 255 3.83 -17.04 12.59
C ARG A 255 2.78 -17.80 11.78
N ALA A 256 2.83 -17.69 10.47
CA ALA A 256 2.07 -18.49 9.51
C ALA A 256 3.04 -19.19 8.54
N VAL A 257 2.97 -20.52 8.47
CA VAL A 257 3.75 -21.35 7.54
C VAL A 257 2.79 -21.97 6.52
N PHE A 258 3.14 -21.97 5.25
CA PHE A 258 2.34 -22.62 4.21
C PHE A 258 3.15 -23.52 3.29
N THR A 259 2.46 -24.47 2.69
CA THR A 259 2.94 -25.39 1.65
C THR A 259 1.86 -25.54 0.60
N ILE A 260 2.18 -25.27 -0.67
CA ILE A 260 1.24 -25.36 -1.80
C ILE A 260 1.93 -26.13 -2.93
N ASP A 261 1.32 -27.23 -3.35
CA ASP A 261 1.73 -28.01 -4.51
C ASP A 261 1.09 -27.40 -5.77
N VAL A 262 1.93 -26.81 -6.63
CA VAL A 262 1.53 -26.01 -7.80
C VAL A 262 1.57 -26.86 -9.07
N PRO A 263 0.43 -27.12 -9.74
CA PRO A 263 0.41 -27.88 -10.97
C PRO A 263 0.90 -27.04 -12.16
N GLN A 264 2.16 -27.23 -12.59
CA GLN A 264 2.67 -26.65 -13.84
C GLN A 264 2.74 -27.71 -14.96
N PRO A 265 2.59 -27.33 -16.25
CA PRO A 265 2.74 -28.27 -17.35
C PRO A 265 4.14 -28.91 -17.41
N GLY A 266 4.19 -30.24 -17.29
CA GLY A 266 5.42 -31.03 -17.45
C GLY A 266 6.36 -31.09 -16.24
N LYS A 267 6.14 -30.31 -15.17
CA LYS A 267 6.86 -30.39 -13.89
C LYS A 267 5.93 -30.01 -12.74
N GLN A 268 5.93 -30.79 -11.66
CA GLN A 268 5.36 -30.30 -10.39
C GLN A 268 6.35 -29.31 -9.75
N ASP A 269 5.82 -28.29 -9.07
CA ASP A 269 6.61 -27.43 -8.18
C ASP A 269 5.92 -27.34 -6.82
N LYS A 270 6.71 -27.32 -5.75
CA LYS A 270 6.22 -27.18 -4.37
C LYS A 270 6.68 -25.84 -3.81
N LEU A 271 5.72 -24.97 -3.55
CA LEU A 271 5.91 -23.66 -2.96
C LEU A 271 5.80 -23.76 -1.44
N THR A 272 6.76 -23.21 -0.71
CA THR A 272 6.75 -23.16 0.76
C THR A 272 7.00 -21.74 1.23
N GLY A 273 6.19 -21.28 2.18
CA GLY A 273 6.21 -19.92 2.70
C GLY A 273 6.26 -19.88 4.22
N ASP A 274 6.93 -18.87 4.77
CA ASP A 274 7.09 -18.64 6.20
C ASP A 274 6.97 -17.14 6.48
N LEU A 275 5.89 -16.74 7.18
CA LEU A 275 5.50 -15.35 7.43
C LEU A 275 5.46 -15.10 8.94
N SER A 276 6.27 -14.17 9.43
CA SER A 276 6.40 -13.88 10.87
C SER A 276 5.60 -12.65 11.31
N ASN A 277 5.09 -12.70 12.54
CA ASN A 277 4.60 -11.56 13.32
C ASN A 277 3.61 -10.66 12.56
N VAL A 278 2.48 -11.24 12.14
CA VAL A 278 1.36 -10.51 11.50
C VAL A 278 0.58 -9.78 12.58
N VAL A 279 0.31 -8.49 12.39
CA VAL A 279 -0.46 -7.64 13.29
C VAL A 279 -1.47 -6.80 12.49
N VAL A 280 -2.73 -6.80 12.91
CA VAL A 280 -3.79 -5.94 12.39
C VAL A 280 -4.27 -5.06 13.54
N ASN A 281 -4.29 -3.74 13.36
CA ASN A 281 -4.73 -2.78 14.36
C ASN A 281 -5.96 -2.00 13.89
N ASP A 282 -6.88 -1.76 14.82
CA ASP A 282 -8.13 -1.01 14.64
C ASP A 282 -8.94 -1.53 13.43
N PHE A 283 -9.41 -2.78 13.52
CA PHE A 283 -10.31 -3.38 12.53
C PHE A 283 -11.77 -2.99 12.82
N ASP A 284 -12.54 -2.72 11.76
CA ASP A 284 -13.96 -2.44 11.82
C ASP A 284 -14.77 -3.26 10.79
N ALA A 285 -15.39 -4.34 11.26
CA ALA A 285 -16.29 -5.16 10.45
C ALA A 285 -17.52 -4.38 9.95
N THR A 286 -17.96 -3.35 10.70
CA THR A 286 -19.17 -2.59 10.37
C THR A 286 -18.96 -1.69 9.15
N ALA A 287 -17.72 -1.26 8.87
CA ALA A 287 -17.35 -0.58 7.63
C ALA A 287 -17.49 -1.49 6.40
N ILE A 288 -17.10 -2.78 6.51
CA ILE A 288 -17.31 -3.75 5.42
C ILE A 288 -18.79 -4.08 5.26
N ALA A 289 -19.50 -4.35 6.36
CA ALA A 289 -20.94 -4.63 6.33
C ALA A 289 -21.72 -3.47 5.68
N ALA A 290 -21.33 -2.22 5.94
CA ALA A 290 -21.91 -1.05 5.30
C ALA A 290 -21.65 -0.97 3.79
N ALA A 291 -20.49 -1.41 3.29
CA ALA A 291 -20.21 -1.44 1.86
C ALA A 291 -20.93 -2.59 1.12
N LEU A 292 -21.27 -3.67 1.84
CA LEU A 292 -22.05 -4.80 1.33
C LEU A 292 -23.58 -4.64 1.51
N ASP A 293 -24.02 -3.56 2.13
CA ASP A 293 -25.44 -3.25 2.33
C ASP A 293 -26.03 -2.57 1.07
N PRO A 294 -27.01 -3.20 0.37
CA PRO A 294 -27.62 -2.60 -0.82
C PRO A 294 -28.41 -1.31 -0.51
N GLN A 295 -28.79 -1.06 0.76
CA GLN A 295 -29.46 0.19 1.15
C GLN A 295 -28.49 1.37 1.28
N LYS A 296 -27.18 1.12 1.42
CA LYS A 296 -26.13 2.16 1.48
C LYS A 296 -25.50 2.46 0.12
N THR A 297 -26.27 2.22 -0.94
CA THR A 297 -25.84 2.44 -2.33
C THR A 297 -25.50 3.90 -2.66
N GLY A 298 -26.05 4.87 -1.91
CA GLY A 298 -25.75 6.30 -2.03
C GLY A 298 -24.79 6.88 -0.97
N ASP A 299 -24.11 6.06 -0.17
CA ASP A 299 -23.15 6.57 0.83
C ASP A 299 -21.76 6.81 0.21
N ASP A 300 -21.50 8.07 -0.13
CA ASP A 300 -20.22 8.55 -0.68
C ASP A 300 -19.13 8.80 0.39
N SER A 301 -19.34 8.44 1.66
CA SER A 301 -18.31 8.61 2.70
C SER A 301 -17.33 7.42 2.77
N TYR A 302 -16.07 7.69 3.14
CA TYR A 302 -15.06 6.64 3.34
C TYR A 302 -15.09 6.12 4.78
N HIS A 303 -15.46 4.86 4.96
CA HIS A 303 -15.40 4.16 6.24
C HIS A 303 -14.08 3.41 6.36
N ARG A 304 -13.29 3.71 7.40
CA ARG A 304 -12.01 3.02 7.65
C ARG A 304 -12.27 1.60 8.13
N VAL A 305 -11.69 0.62 7.42
CA VAL A 305 -11.78 -0.81 7.75
C VAL A 305 -10.61 -1.25 8.63
N TYR A 306 -9.41 -0.71 8.38
CA TYR A 306 -8.20 -0.99 9.17
C TYR A 306 -7.40 0.31 9.33
N ARG A 307 -6.89 0.62 10.53
CA ARG A 307 -5.83 1.65 10.65
C ARG A 307 -4.52 1.14 10.08
N GLN A 308 -4.14 -0.10 10.42
CA GLN A 308 -2.84 -0.62 10.04
C GLN A 308 -2.86 -2.15 9.95
N ILE A 309 -2.30 -2.70 8.88
CA ILE A 309 -1.92 -4.10 8.77
C ILE A 309 -0.41 -4.14 8.59
N SER A 310 0.29 -4.98 9.35
CA SER A 310 1.71 -5.23 9.18
C SER A 310 2.04 -6.71 9.30
N ALA A 311 3.13 -7.11 8.66
CA ALA A 311 3.77 -8.39 8.86
C ALA A 311 5.30 -8.20 8.86
N GLY A 312 5.98 -9.00 9.69
CA GLY A 312 7.44 -9.08 9.72
C GLY A 312 7.99 -9.94 8.58
N PRO A 313 9.18 -10.54 8.77
CA PRO A 313 9.88 -11.27 7.72
C PRO A 313 9.04 -12.35 7.06
N TYR A 314 9.08 -12.37 5.73
CA TYR A 314 8.44 -13.33 4.86
C TYR A 314 9.47 -14.02 3.97
N VAL A 315 9.53 -15.35 4.01
CA VAL A 315 10.44 -16.15 3.18
C VAL A 315 9.63 -17.11 2.33
N LEU A 316 9.83 -17.03 1.01
CA LEU A 316 9.20 -17.88 0.01
C LEU A 316 10.27 -18.71 -0.71
N LYS A 317 10.01 -20.01 -0.88
CA LYS A 317 10.90 -20.97 -1.55
C LYS A 317 10.11 -21.88 -2.48
N SER A 318 10.61 -22.12 -3.68
CA SER A 318 10.09 -23.12 -4.62
C SER A 318 11.12 -24.22 -4.85
N THR A 319 10.66 -25.44 -5.14
CA THR A 319 11.55 -26.57 -5.48
C THR A 319 12.30 -26.38 -6.81
N GLN A 320 11.87 -25.44 -7.66
CA GLN A 320 12.63 -25.01 -8.85
C GLN A 320 13.78 -24.03 -8.53
N GLY A 321 14.07 -23.77 -7.25
CA GLY A 321 15.25 -23.01 -6.79
C GLY A 321 15.03 -21.51 -6.62
N ILE A 322 13.81 -21.01 -6.88
CA ILE A 322 13.44 -19.63 -6.53
C ILE A 322 13.42 -19.51 -5.00
N ARG A 323 14.15 -18.52 -4.49
CA ARG A 323 14.02 -18.02 -3.11
C ARG A 323 13.77 -16.53 -3.15
N MET A 324 12.81 -16.07 -2.37
CA MET A 324 12.51 -14.65 -2.14
C MET A 324 12.40 -14.43 -0.62
N ASP A 325 13.05 -13.38 -0.13
CA ASP A 325 13.02 -12.96 1.28
C ASP A 325 12.59 -11.48 1.32
N ILE A 326 11.59 -11.15 2.12
CA ILE A 326 11.10 -9.78 2.35
C ILE A 326 11.17 -9.48 3.85
N ASP A 327 11.84 -8.40 4.25
CA ASP A 327 12.05 -8.04 5.67
C ASP A 327 10.74 -7.68 6.41
N GLY A 328 9.72 -7.21 5.68
CA GLY A 328 8.37 -6.93 6.21
C GLY A 328 7.46 -6.23 5.20
N ILE A 329 6.16 -6.15 5.50
CA ILE A 329 5.14 -5.47 4.67
C ILE A 329 4.20 -4.70 5.60
N THR A 330 3.83 -3.46 5.25
CA THR A 330 2.87 -2.63 5.99
C THR A 330 1.87 -1.95 5.05
N PHE A 331 0.61 -1.87 5.48
CA PHE A 331 -0.49 -1.12 4.88
C PHE A 331 -1.11 -0.21 5.94
N GLU A 332 -1.40 1.05 5.61
CA GLU A 332 -1.95 2.05 6.54
C GLU A 332 -3.18 2.75 5.95
N ASP A 333 -4.15 3.05 6.82
CA ASP A 333 -5.46 3.67 6.56
C ASP A 333 -6.21 3.09 5.35
N ILE A 334 -6.61 1.82 5.48
CA ILE A 334 -7.46 1.12 4.52
C ILE A 334 -8.93 1.50 4.76
N ALA A 335 -9.62 2.02 3.74
CA ALA A 335 -11.00 2.47 3.83
C ALA A 335 -11.82 2.10 2.58
N VAL A 336 -13.13 1.90 2.77
CA VAL A 336 -14.09 1.62 1.69
C VAL A 336 -15.11 2.75 1.55
N GLN A 337 -15.51 3.05 0.32
CA GLN A 337 -16.61 3.98 -0.01
C GLN A 337 -17.82 3.15 -0.47
N PRO A 338 -18.90 3.03 0.33
CA PRO A 338 -20.04 2.16 0.01
C PRO A 338 -20.74 2.48 -1.31
N SER A 339 -20.71 3.72 -1.81
CA SER A 339 -21.27 4.04 -3.14
C SER A 339 -20.55 3.33 -4.30
N LYS A 340 -19.24 3.07 -4.16
CA LYS A 340 -18.37 2.51 -5.23
C LYS A 340 -17.85 1.09 -4.98
N PHE A 341 -17.67 0.69 -3.72
CA PHE A 341 -17.10 -0.63 -3.38
C PHE A 341 -18.14 -1.75 -3.57
N ARG A 342 -18.28 -2.23 -4.80
CA ARG A 342 -19.33 -3.18 -5.22
C ARG A 342 -18.77 -4.54 -5.67
N PRO A 343 -18.24 -5.38 -4.76
CA PRO A 343 -17.70 -6.68 -5.16
C PRO A 343 -18.73 -7.60 -5.82
N ALA A 344 -20.01 -7.50 -5.44
CA ALA A 344 -21.10 -8.26 -6.08
C ALA A 344 -21.26 -7.90 -7.57
N GLU A 345 -21.18 -6.62 -7.92
CA GLU A 345 -21.25 -6.16 -9.32
C GLU A 345 -20.01 -6.59 -10.10
N ILE A 346 -18.81 -6.48 -9.51
CA ILE A 346 -17.56 -6.95 -10.15
C ILE A 346 -17.60 -8.46 -10.42
N ILE A 347 -18.12 -9.28 -9.48
CA ILE A 347 -18.30 -10.72 -9.68
C ILE A 347 -19.27 -11.00 -10.83
N ALA A 348 -20.34 -10.22 -10.97
CA ALA A 348 -21.31 -10.37 -12.06
C ALA A 348 -20.79 -9.94 -13.45
N LEU A 349 -19.68 -9.20 -13.52
CA LEU A 349 -19.00 -8.86 -14.79
C LEU A 349 -18.03 -9.96 -15.26
N LEU A 350 -17.61 -10.87 -14.37
CA LEU A 350 -16.65 -11.90 -14.74
C LEU A 350 -17.33 -12.93 -15.67
N PRO A 351 -16.79 -13.18 -16.87
CA PRO A 351 -17.41 -14.11 -17.80
C PRO A 351 -17.37 -15.53 -17.25
N THR A 352 -18.54 -16.17 -17.19
CA THR A 352 -18.71 -17.57 -16.77
C THR A 352 -17.98 -18.55 -17.70
N ASP A 353 -17.86 -18.21 -18.99
CA ASP A 353 -16.97 -18.87 -19.93
C ASP A 353 -15.75 -17.98 -20.23
N ARG A 354 -14.58 -18.40 -19.73
CA ARG A 354 -13.31 -17.68 -19.91
C ARG A 354 -12.68 -17.85 -21.29
N SER A 355 -13.26 -18.68 -22.17
CA SER A 355 -12.82 -18.79 -23.57
C SER A 355 -13.36 -17.65 -24.45
N VAL A 356 -14.45 -16.99 -24.02
CA VAL A 356 -15.03 -15.84 -24.71
C VAL A 356 -14.21 -14.59 -24.42
N VAL A 357 -13.44 -14.13 -25.40
CA VAL A 357 -12.74 -12.83 -25.35
C VAL A 357 -13.78 -11.70 -25.35
N PRO A 358 -13.83 -10.82 -24.32
CA PRO A 358 -14.78 -9.72 -24.30
C PRO A 358 -14.57 -8.74 -25.46
N THR A 359 -15.65 -8.20 -26.01
CA THR A 359 -15.56 -7.14 -27.03
C THR A 359 -14.94 -5.87 -26.46
N VAL A 360 -14.36 -5.01 -27.31
CA VAL A 360 -13.72 -3.75 -26.86
C VAL A 360 -14.68 -2.86 -26.03
N ALA A 361 -15.99 -2.89 -26.33
CA ALA A 361 -17.00 -2.19 -25.55
C ALA A 361 -17.18 -2.79 -24.15
N GLN A 362 -17.32 -4.12 -24.05
CA GLN A 362 -17.43 -4.84 -22.77
C GLN A 362 -16.14 -4.70 -21.94
N SER A 363 -14.97 -4.78 -22.57
CA SER A 363 -13.68 -4.54 -21.91
C SER A 363 -13.60 -3.14 -21.31
N ARG A 364 -14.09 -2.11 -22.01
CA ARG A 364 -14.14 -0.73 -21.49
C ARG A 364 -15.12 -0.59 -20.33
N GLU A 365 -16.32 -1.17 -20.44
CA GLU A 365 -17.32 -1.15 -19.35
C GLU A 365 -16.80 -1.86 -18.09
N MET A 366 -16.20 -3.04 -18.27
CA MET A 366 -15.58 -3.81 -17.20
C MET A 366 -14.42 -3.03 -16.55
N MET A 367 -13.56 -2.38 -17.34
CA MET A 367 -12.45 -1.57 -16.81
C MET A 367 -12.93 -0.30 -16.11
N GLU A 368 -14.02 0.34 -16.54
CA GLU A 368 -14.58 1.50 -15.83
C GLU A 368 -15.21 1.07 -14.49
N LYS A 369 -15.96 -0.04 -14.45
CA LYS A 369 -16.52 -0.58 -13.21
C LYS A 369 -15.41 -1.05 -12.25
N LEU A 370 -14.34 -1.66 -12.76
CA LEU A 370 -13.14 -1.97 -11.98
C LEU A 370 -12.46 -0.70 -11.46
N ALA A 371 -12.29 0.34 -12.29
CA ALA A 371 -11.71 1.61 -11.85
C ALA A 371 -12.56 2.26 -10.74
N GLY A 372 -13.90 2.23 -10.85
CA GLY A 372 -14.82 2.63 -9.80
C GLY A 372 -14.63 1.83 -8.51
N PHE A 373 -14.53 0.50 -8.59
CA PHE A 373 -14.22 -0.36 -7.43
C PHE A 373 -12.89 -0.01 -6.76
N TYR A 374 -11.85 0.30 -7.54
CA TYR A 374 -10.54 0.76 -7.03
C TYR A 374 -10.57 2.18 -6.45
N GLU A 375 -11.45 3.08 -6.92
CA GLU A 375 -11.74 4.33 -6.19
C GLU A 375 -12.48 4.06 -4.89
N GLY A 376 -13.39 3.09 -4.89
CA GLY A 376 -14.13 2.65 -3.71
C GLY A 376 -13.26 1.98 -2.64
N PHE A 377 -11.97 1.73 -2.90
CA PHE A 377 -11.03 1.08 -2.01
C PHE A 377 -9.75 1.90 -1.85
N ARG A 378 -9.70 2.76 -0.82
CA ARG A 378 -8.53 3.58 -0.52
C ARG A 378 -7.57 2.85 0.41
N ILE A 379 -6.28 2.96 0.12
CA ILE A 379 -5.18 2.70 1.07
C ILE A 379 -4.37 3.99 1.16
N GLY A 380 -4.11 4.51 2.37
CA GLY A 380 -3.32 5.74 2.54
C GLY A 380 -1.83 5.56 2.20
N LYS A 381 -1.25 4.41 2.61
CA LYS A 381 0.15 4.05 2.36
C LYS A 381 0.34 2.53 2.30
N ILE A 382 1.25 2.09 1.43
CA ILE A 382 1.81 0.72 1.41
C ILE A 382 3.33 0.83 1.47
N GLU A 383 3.96 -0.01 2.27
CA GLU A 383 5.41 -0.13 2.38
C GLU A 383 5.80 -1.61 2.38
N VAL A 384 6.33 -2.09 1.27
CA VAL A 384 7.08 -3.35 1.22
C VAL A 384 8.52 -3.01 1.57
N GLY A 385 9.04 -3.66 2.60
CA GLY A 385 10.42 -3.49 3.04
C GLY A 385 11.43 -4.10 2.07
N LYS A 386 12.67 -4.20 2.55
CA LYS A 386 13.77 -4.76 1.79
C LYS A 386 13.43 -6.16 1.30
N THR A 387 13.56 -6.35 0.00
CA THR A 387 13.26 -7.59 -0.71
C THR A 387 14.54 -8.09 -1.35
N SER A 388 14.80 -9.38 -1.26
CA SER A 388 15.88 -10.04 -2.01
C SER A 388 15.39 -11.31 -2.69
N MET A 389 15.93 -11.61 -3.86
CA MET A 389 15.52 -12.73 -4.69
C MET A 389 16.73 -13.41 -5.32
N GLY A 390 16.77 -14.74 -5.25
CA GLY A 390 17.76 -15.55 -5.95
C GLY A 390 17.46 -15.60 -7.45
N THR A 391 18.43 -15.21 -8.27
CA THR A 391 18.42 -15.37 -9.74
C THR A 391 19.60 -16.26 -10.17
N PRO A 392 19.62 -16.79 -11.40
CA PRO A 392 20.77 -17.55 -11.92
C PRO A 392 22.08 -16.75 -11.97
N GLN A 393 22.03 -15.42 -11.85
CA GLN A 393 23.19 -14.52 -11.87
C GLN A 393 23.63 -14.08 -10.46
N GLY A 394 22.87 -14.41 -9.41
CA GLY A 394 23.18 -14.06 -8.01
C GLY A 394 21.95 -13.59 -7.23
N MET A 395 22.16 -12.78 -6.19
CA MET A 395 21.07 -12.22 -5.38
C MET A 395 20.70 -10.82 -5.85
N ALA A 396 19.52 -10.68 -6.46
CA ALA A 396 18.88 -9.39 -6.70
C ALA A 396 18.30 -8.82 -5.40
N ARG A 397 18.25 -7.49 -5.27
CA ARG A 397 17.74 -6.77 -4.09
C ARG A 397 16.97 -5.51 -4.48
N ILE A 398 16.03 -5.13 -3.61
CA ILE A 398 15.29 -3.86 -3.59
C ILE A 398 15.24 -3.44 -2.12
N ASN A 399 15.51 -2.18 -1.78
CA ASN A 399 15.49 -1.71 -0.39
C ASN A 399 14.07 -1.38 0.11
N ALA A 400 13.20 -0.85 -0.76
CA ALA A 400 11.77 -0.70 -0.48
C ALA A 400 10.93 -0.58 -1.76
N VAL A 401 9.64 -0.92 -1.67
CA VAL A 401 8.60 -0.46 -2.60
C VAL A 401 7.58 0.31 -1.78
N ARG A 402 7.34 1.57 -2.17
CA ARG A 402 6.49 2.52 -1.44
C ARG A 402 5.34 2.98 -2.31
N TYR A 403 4.14 2.98 -1.76
CA TYR A 403 3.01 3.72 -2.28
C TYR A 403 2.46 4.63 -1.18
N ARG A 404 2.06 5.83 -1.57
CA ARG A 404 1.26 6.77 -0.79
C ARG A 404 0.29 7.46 -1.76
N GLU A 405 -0.79 8.03 -1.25
CA GLU A 405 -1.71 8.79 -2.10
C GLU A 405 -0.92 9.87 -2.89
N GLY A 406 -0.96 9.79 -4.23
CA GLY A 406 -0.22 10.66 -5.13
C GLY A 406 1.26 10.29 -5.42
N GLU A 407 1.83 9.19 -4.89
CA GLU A 407 3.19 8.75 -5.27
C GLU A 407 3.39 7.24 -5.19
N PHE A 408 3.97 6.66 -6.25
CA PHE A 408 4.53 5.31 -6.24
C PHE A 408 6.05 5.39 -6.42
N ALA A 409 6.82 4.61 -5.64
CA ALA A 409 8.28 4.61 -5.71
C ALA A 409 8.89 3.22 -5.43
N VAL A 410 10.06 2.99 -6.03
CA VAL A 410 10.91 1.81 -5.81
C VAL A 410 12.30 2.31 -5.44
N GLU A 411 12.87 1.80 -4.36
CA GLU A 411 14.10 2.34 -3.76
C GLU A 411 15.18 1.25 -3.62
N GLY A 412 16.43 1.63 -3.89
CA GLY A 412 17.62 0.80 -3.72
C GLY A 412 17.58 -0.54 -4.45
N VAL A 413 17.38 -0.50 -5.77
CA VAL A 413 17.51 -1.69 -6.62
C VAL A 413 18.98 -2.01 -6.85
N ASP A 414 19.38 -3.26 -6.64
CA ASP A 414 20.70 -3.79 -6.94
C ASP A 414 20.54 -5.19 -7.53
N THR A 415 20.82 -5.38 -8.82
CA THR A 415 20.64 -6.66 -9.52
C THR A 415 21.90 -7.10 -10.28
N PRO A 416 22.32 -8.37 -10.17
CA PRO A 416 23.38 -8.91 -11.02
C PRO A 416 22.83 -9.22 -12.42
N SER A 417 23.54 -8.80 -13.47
CA SER A 417 23.24 -9.13 -14.87
C SER A 417 24.47 -9.78 -15.54
N PRO A 418 24.31 -10.47 -16.69
CA PRO A 418 25.43 -11.07 -17.42
C PRO A 418 26.51 -10.07 -17.89
N GLN A 419 26.18 -8.78 -17.98
CA GLN A 419 27.10 -7.70 -18.40
C GLN A 419 27.70 -6.93 -17.21
N GLY A 420 27.31 -7.25 -15.97
CA GLY A 420 27.73 -6.54 -14.76
C GLY A 420 26.58 -6.23 -13.80
N GLN A 421 26.89 -5.52 -12.72
CA GLN A 421 25.89 -5.11 -11.73
C GLN A 421 25.07 -3.91 -12.24
N PHE A 422 23.74 -3.98 -12.15
CA PHE A 422 22.84 -2.85 -12.33
C PHE A 422 22.42 -2.32 -10.95
N LYS A 423 22.39 -1.01 -10.77
CA LYS A 423 21.90 -0.33 -9.56
C LYS A 423 20.99 0.83 -9.91
N MET A 424 20.07 1.16 -9.01
CA MET A 424 19.25 2.37 -9.04
C MET A 424 18.84 2.76 -7.61
N GLU A 425 19.18 3.98 -7.20
CA GLU A 425 18.83 4.48 -5.86
C GLU A 425 17.33 4.70 -5.68
N ARG A 426 16.65 5.29 -6.68
CA ARG A 426 15.19 5.50 -6.63
C ARG A 426 14.58 5.62 -8.03
N PHE A 427 13.41 5.03 -8.21
CA PHE A 427 12.43 5.36 -9.24
C PHE A 427 11.17 5.87 -8.56
N ALA A 428 10.49 6.87 -9.11
CA ALA A 428 9.21 7.37 -8.60
C ALA A 428 8.30 7.92 -9.70
N LEU A 429 6.98 7.77 -9.51
CA LEU A 429 5.90 8.33 -10.31
C LEU A 429 5.08 9.30 -9.46
N LYS A 430 4.83 10.50 -9.99
CA LYS A 430 4.12 11.60 -9.31
C LYS A 430 2.64 11.68 -9.70
N SER A 431 1.80 12.00 -8.74
CA SER A 431 0.33 12.00 -8.81
C SER A 431 -0.24 10.65 -9.30
N PHE A 432 0.42 9.57 -8.91
CA PHE A 432 0.06 8.20 -9.29
C PHE A 432 -1.28 7.78 -8.66
N SER A 433 -2.23 7.41 -9.52
CA SER A 433 -3.51 6.79 -9.16
C SER A 433 -3.80 5.59 -10.06
N ALA A 434 -3.99 4.42 -9.45
CA ALA A 434 -4.27 3.19 -10.17
C ALA A 434 -5.58 3.26 -10.96
N ALA A 435 -6.64 3.82 -10.35
CA ALA A 435 -7.94 4.00 -11.01
C ALA A 435 -7.83 4.90 -12.26
N ASN A 436 -7.11 6.03 -12.16
CA ASN A 436 -6.92 6.93 -13.29
C ASN A 436 -6.10 6.28 -14.41
N LEU A 437 -5.05 5.53 -14.06
CA LEU A 437 -4.24 4.78 -15.03
C LEU A 437 -5.05 3.67 -15.72
N MET A 438 -5.96 2.98 -15.00
CA MET A 438 -6.86 1.98 -15.59
C MET A 438 -7.88 2.59 -16.55
N ARG A 439 -8.46 3.77 -16.23
CA ARG A 439 -9.34 4.50 -17.15
C ARG A 439 -8.61 4.95 -18.42
N TRP A 440 -7.39 5.46 -18.28
CA TRP A 440 -6.54 5.78 -19.42
C TRP A 440 -6.29 4.54 -20.29
N ALA A 441 -5.93 3.41 -19.68
CA ALA A 441 -5.72 2.15 -20.39
C ALA A 441 -6.98 1.63 -21.11
N ALA A 442 -8.18 1.83 -20.52
CA ALA A 442 -9.47 1.50 -21.14
C ALA A 442 -9.87 2.43 -22.31
N GLY A 443 -9.21 3.59 -22.43
CA GLY A 443 -9.28 4.48 -23.58
C GLY A 443 -8.42 4.03 -24.78
N LEU A 444 -7.47 3.11 -24.57
CA LEU A 444 -6.63 2.58 -25.64
C LEU A 444 -7.44 1.68 -26.57
N SER A 445 -7.34 1.92 -27.87
CA SER A 445 -8.21 1.32 -28.90
C SER A 445 -7.73 -0.04 -29.43
N SER A 446 -6.54 -0.51 -29.04
CA SER A 446 -5.91 -1.70 -29.61
C SER A 446 -5.00 -2.41 -28.59
N HIS A 447 -5.37 -3.64 -28.20
CA HIS A 447 -4.49 -4.49 -27.39
C HIS A 447 -3.28 -4.95 -28.23
N GLY A 448 -2.08 -4.88 -27.66
CA GLY A 448 -0.85 -5.36 -28.31
C GLY A 448 -0.23 -4.43 -29.37
N GLN A 449 -0.80 -3.24 -29.58
CA GLN A 449 -0.18 -2.16 -30.35
C GLN A 449 0.30 -1.04 -29.40
N PRO A 450 1.34 -0.27 -29.76
CA PRO A 450 1.71 0.92 -29.00
C PRO A 450 0.58 1.97 -29.08
N PRO A 451 0.32 2.74 -28.00
CA PRO A 451 -0.64 3.85 -28.04
C PRO A 451 -0.28 4.88 -29.11
N SER A 452 -1.29 5.52 -29.72
CA SER A 452 -1.06 6.65 -30.61
C SER A 452 -0.47 7.86 -29.85
N PRO A 453 0.17 8.83 -30.54
CA PRO A 453 0.64 10.06 -29.90
C PRO A 453 -0.47 10.78 -29.09
N ASP A 454 -1.70 10.85 -29.60
CA ASP A 454 -2.84 11.43 -28.88
C ASP A 454 -3.23 10.65 -27.63
N GLN A 455 -3.16 9.32 -27.68
CA GLN A 455 -3.40 8.46 -26.53
C GLN A 455 -2.30 8.65 -25.47
N MET A 456 -1.05 8.87 -25.88
CA MET A 456 0.06 9.20 -24.97
C MET A 456 -0.13 10.55 -24.27
N LEU A 457 -0.73 11.56 -24.91
CA LEU A 457 -1.11 12.83 -24.24
C LEU A 457 -2.09 12.60 -23.08
N GLY A 458 -2.86 11.50 -23.11
CA GLY A 458 -3.72 11.08 -22.00
C GLY A 458 -2.95 10.79 -20.70
N LEU A 459 -1.67 10.39 -20.77
CA LEU A 459 -0.85 10.15 -19.58
C LEU A 459 -0.62 11.42 -18.75
N PHE A 460 -0.59 12.59 -19.38
CA PHE A 460 -0.42 13.87 -18.69
C PHE A 460 -1.60 14.25 -17.78
N ARG A 461 -2.74 13.53 -17.87
CA ARG A 461 -3.90 13.69 -16.98
C ARG A 461 -3.90 12.75 -15.78
N VAL A 462 -3.04 11.72 -15.76
CA VAL A 462 -3.05 10.64 -14.74
C VAL A 462 -1.73 10.49 -13.99
N LEU A 463 -0.74 11.32 -14.34
CA LEU A 463 0.57 11.48 -13.72
C LEU A 463 0.99 12.97 -13.84
N GLU A 464 1.83 13.44 -12.94
CA GLU A 464 2.49 14.78 -12.99
C GLU A 464 4.00 14.71 -13.26
N GLY A 465 4.55 13.49 -13.39
CA GLY A 465 5.96 13.31 -13.67
C GLY A 465 6.54 11.97 -13.25
N ALA A 466 7.82 11.81 -13.56
CA ALA A 466 8.64 10.67 -13.16
C ALA A 466 10.03 11.13 -12.70
N GLU A 467 10.63 10.39 -11.78
CA GLU A 467 12.02 10.58 -11.33
C GLU A 467 12.76 9.23 -11.31
N ILE A 468 14.01 9.25 -11.77
CA ILE A 468 15.00 8.19 -11.69
C ILE A 468 16.25 8.80 -11.04
N LYS A 469 16.90 8.11 -10.11
CA LYS A 469 18.11 8.56 -9.40
C LYS A 469 19.13 7.45 -9.22
N GLY A 470 20.40 7.84 -9.20
CA GLY A 470 21.55 6.99 -8.86
C GLY A 470 21.58 5.67 -9.63
N VAL A 471 21.34 5.71 -10.94
CA VAL A 471 21.46 4.51 -11.78
C VAL A 471 22.93 4.28 -12.12
N VAL A 472 23.40 3.05 -11.97
CA VAL A 472 24.68 2.59 -12.53
C VAL A 472 24.39 1.34 -13.35
N ALA A 473 24.67 1.38 -14.65
CA ALA A 473 24.36 0.28 -15.57
C ALA A 473 25.55 -0.01 -16.51
N PRO A 474 25.79 -1.28 -16.89
CA PRO A 474 26.81 -1.62 -17.89
C PRO A 474 26.57 -0.92 -19.23
N TYR A 475 27.63 -0.35 -19.82
CA TYR A 475 27.53 0.33 -21.10
C TYR A 475 27.77 -0.66 -22.26
N LYS A 476 26.71 -1.10 -22.92
CA LYS A 476 26.74 -2.11 -24.00
C LYS A 476 27.51 -3.37 -23.54
N ASN A 477 28.31 -3.97 -24.42
CA ASN A 477 29.23 -5.08 -24.11
C ASN A 477 30.63 -4.59 -23.68
N THR A 478 30.75 -3.37 -23.14
CA THR A 478 32.05 -2.84 -22.65
C THR A 478 32.26 -3.15 -21.17
N ARG A 479 33.47 -2.87 -20.64
CA ARG A 479 33.74 -2.87 -19.19
C ARG A 479 33.48 -1.51 -18.53
N GLN A 480 32.83 -0.59 -19.23
CA GLN A 480 32.49 0.75 -18.72
C GLN A 480 31.03 0.78 -18.27
N PHE A 481 30.68 1.78 -17.47
CA PHE A 481 29.33 1.99 -16.95
C PHE A 481 28.80 3.35 -17.42
N VAL A 482 27.49 3.45 -17.59
CA VAL A 482 26.76 4.72 -17.58
C VAL A 482 26.25 4.97 -16.16
N THR A 483 26.44 6.19 -15.67
CA THR A 483 25.92 6.67 -14.39
C THR A 483 24.86 7.73 -14.67
N ILE A 484 23.72 7.67 -13.96
CA ILE A 484 22.65 8.68 -14.05
C ILE A 484 22.32 9.12 -12.63
N ASP A 485 22.80 10.29 -12.23
CA ASP A 485 22.57 10.85 -10.90
C ASP A 485 21.09 11.24 -10.72
N THR A 486 20.47 11.80 -11.76
CA THR A 486 19.03 12.10 -11.81
C THR A 486 18.53 12.21 -13.25
N ILE A 487 17.42 11.56 -13.58
CA ILE A 487 16.50 12.02 -14.63
C ILE A 487 15.19 12.38 -13.93
N ARG A 488 14.71 13.61 -14.08
CA ARG A 488 13.44 14.07 -13.54
C ARG A 488 12.66 14.80 -14.61
N LEU A 489 11.49 14.28 -14.95
CA LEU A 489 10.54 14.94 -15.84
C LEU A 489 9.28 15.26 -15.03
N ASN A 490 8.88 16.53 -15.01
CA ASN A 490 7.68 17.01 -14.33
C ASN A 490 6.84 17.81 -15.33
N TRP A 491 5.53 17.78 -15.16
CA TRP A 491 4.60 18.65 -15.87
C TRP A 491 3.37 18.93 -15.01
N GLY A 492 2.64 20.00 -15.29
CA GLY A 492 1.48 20.38 -14.50
C GLY A 492 0.73 21.58 -15.07
N GLN A 493 -0.33 21.97 -14.35
CA GLN A 493 -1.27 23.04 -14.74
C GLN A 493 -1.87 22.77 -16.13
N LEU A 494 -2.80 21.82 -16.21
CA LEU A 494 -3.41 21.38 -17.46
C LEU A 494 -4.42 22.40 -18.02
N VAL A 495 -4.26 22.77 -19.27
CA VAL A 495 -5.25 23.46 -20.10
C VAL A 495 -5.92 22.41 -21.00
N GLY A 496 -6.97 21.79 -20.49
CA GLY A 496 -7.68 20.68 -21.14
C GLY A 496 -6.87 19.38 -21.16
N SER A 497 -5.97 19.23 -22.13
CA SER A 497 -5.01 18.10 -22.25
C SER A 497 -3.56 18.57 -22.33
N ILE A 498 -3.32 19.88 -22.44
CA ILE A 498 -2.01 20.47 -22.67
C ILE A 498 -1.41 20.86 -21.32
N PRO A 499 -0.23 20.34 -20.92
CA PRO A 499 0.47 20.85 -19.75
C PRO A 499 0.95 22.28 -20.03
N SER A 500 0.48 23.25 -19.25
CA SER A 500 0.93 24.64 -19.40
C SER A 500 2.33 24.86 -18.82
N LYS A 501 2.85 23.91 -18.04
CA LYS A 501 4.25 23.87 -17.59
C LYS A 501 4.84 22.46 -17.70
N ALA A 502 6.10 22.40 -18.12
CA ALA A 502 6.92 21.19 -18.11
C ALA A 502 8.37 21.52 -17.72
N ASN A 503 9.06 20.59 -17.05
CA ASN A 503 10.48 20.70 -16.72
C ASN A 503 11.18 19.33 -16.77
N LEU A 504 12.29 19.27 -17.50
CA LEU A 504 13.18 18.11 -17.62
C LEU A 504 14.56 18.45 -17.06
N VAL A 505 15.00 17.71 -16.05
CA VAL A 505 16.37 17.73 -15.53
C VAL A 505 17.03 16.39 -15.81
N VAL A 506 18.22 16.37 -16.41
CA VAL A 506 19.03 15.17 -16.65
C VAL A 506 20.46 15.40 -16.18
N ARG A 507 20.96 14.54 -15.29
CA ARG A 507 22.33 14.49 -14.80
C ARG A 507 22.88 13.09 -14.98
N MET A 508 23.91 12.97 -15.82
CA MET A 508 24.51 11.68 -16.15
C MET A 508 25.96 11.79 -16.60
N VAL A 509 26.71 10.69 -16.46
CA VAL A 509 28.03 10.49 -17.03
C VAL A 509 28.00 9.23 -17.88
N ALA A 510 28.25 9.38 -19.19
CA ALA A 510 28.28 8.26 -20.13
C ALA A 510 29.68 8.13 -20.80
N PRO A 511 30.15 6.91 -21.10
CA PRO A 511 31.35 6.73 -21.93
C PRO A 511 31.13 7.26 -23.35
N THR A 512 32.17 7.80 -23.97
CA THR A 512 32.15 8.17 -25.39
C THR A 512 32.12 6.94 -26.30
N ASP A 513 31.28 6.97 -27.32
CA ASP A 513 31.00 5.84 -28.21
C ASP A 513 31.81 5.94 -29.53
N PRO A 514 32.83 5.09 -29.77
CA PRO A 514 33.60 5.13 -31.03
C PRO A 514 32.76 4.74 -32.27
N ALA A 515 31.62 4.08 -32.06
CA ALA A 515 30.65 3.80 -33.11
C ALA A 515 29.90 5.07 -33.55
N ASN A 516 29.75 6.07 -32.67
CA ASN A 516 29.08 7.33 -33.00
C ASN A 516 30.06 8.30 -33.69
N PRO A 517 29.88 8.62 -34.99
CA PRO A 517 30.80 9.49 -35.72
C PRO A 517 30.93 10.89 -35.10
N ALA A 518 29.88 11.41 -34.48
CA ALA A 518 29.89 12.74 -33.85
C ALA A 518 30.75 12.80 -32.57
N GLN A 519 31.05 11.65 -31.94
CA GLN A 519 31.87 11.58 -30.72
C GLN A 519 33.34 11.26 -31.01
N ARG A 520 33.69 10.85 -32.24
CA ARG A 520 35.08 10.56 -32.64
C ARG A 520 36.05 11.74 -32.43
N PRO A 521 35.70 13.01 -32.73
CA PRO A 521 36.60 14.14 -32.45
C PRO A 521 36.94 14.28 -30.96
N LEU A 522 35.97 14.01 -30.08
CA LEU A 522 36.13 14.07 -28.63
C LEU A 522 37.07 12.95 -28.14
N ILE A 523 36.89 11.73 -28.66
CA ILE A 523 37.79 10.59 -28.41
C ILE A 523 39.21 10.90 -28.90
N MET A 524 39.35 11.48 -30.10
CA MET A 524 40.63 11.95 -30.66
C MET A 524 41.23 13.19 -29.95
N ALA A 525 40.51 13.74 -28.98
CA ALA A 525 40.95 14.80 -28.07
C ALA A 525 41.23 14.30 -26.64
N GLY A 526 41.08 12.99 -26.37
CA GLY A 526 41.32 12.39 -25.07
C GLY A 526 40.11 12.37 -24.13
N VAL A 527 38.91 12.73 -24.60
CA VAL A 527 37.67 12.67 -23.84
C VAL A 527 37.13 11.23 -23.89
N ASP A 528 37.20 10.49 -22.78
CA ASP A 528 36.69 9.10 -22.67
C ASP A 528 35.23 9.01 -22.18
N LYS A 529 34.74 10.10 -21.58
CA LYS A 529 33.42 10.22 -20.94
C LYS A 529 32.84 11.62 -21.15
N LEU A 530 31.52 11.68 -21.23
CA LEU A 530 30.74 12.92 -21.28
C LEU A 530 29.91 13.00 -19.99
N ALA A 531 30.22 14.00 -19.17
CA ALA A 531 29.28 14.48 -18.14
C ALA A 531 28.26 15.40 -18.81
N ILE A 532 26.99 15.28 -18.42
CA ILE A 532 25.86 16.02 -18.98
C ILE A 532 24.97 16.46 -17.83
N ASP A 533 24.82 17.78 -17.61
CA ASP A 533 23.76 18.38 -16.78
C ASP A 533 22.86 19.24 -17.68
N LEU A 534 21.60 18.84 -17.83
CA LEU A 534 20.60 19.45 -18.70
C LEU A 534 19.42 19.89 -17.83
N ASP A 535 19.01 21.15 -17.92
CA ASP A 535 17.80 21.67 -17.26
C ASP A 535 16.98 22.50 -18.26
N LEU A 536 15.86 21.94 -18.70
CA LEU A 536 14.92 22.54 -19.63
C LEU A 536 13.59 22.81 -18.92
N GLY A 537 13.13 24.05 -18.91
CA GLY A 537 11.79 24.46 -18.48
C GLY A 537 11.01 25.06 -19.64
N ALA A 538 9.74 24.68 -19.77
CA ALA A 538 8.81 25.25 -20.74
C ALA A 538 7.52 25.68 -20.03
N ALA A 539 6.99 26.85 -20.40
CA ALA A 539 5.74 27.39 -19.87
C ALA A 539 4.90 28.06 -20.97
N TRP A 540 3.58 27.94 -20.89
CA TRP A 540 2.59 28.58 -21.76
C TRP A 540 1.43 29.15 -20.94
N THR A 541 0.83 30.25 -21.40
CA THR A 541 -0.31 30.90 -20.73
C THR A 541 -1.42 31.22 -21.73
N GLU A 542 -2.48 30.40 -21.75
CA GLU A 542 -3.61 30.50 -22.70
C GLU A 542 -4.22 31.90 -22.81
N SER A 543 -4.38 32.61 -21.68
CA SER A 543 -4.99 33.96 -21.63
C SER A 543 -4.13 35.09 -22.23
N SER A 544 -2.88 34.81 -22.59
CA SER A 544 -1.95 35.80 -23.17
C SER A 544 -1.25 35.32 -24.45
N GLY A 545 -1.38 34.05 -24.80
CA GLY A 545 -0.62 33.43 -25.89
C GLY A 545 0.89 33.42 -25.67
N ALA A 546 1.39 33.76 -24.47
CA ALA A 546 2.82 33.77 -24.17
C ALA A 546 3.33 32.34 -23.96
N PHE A 547 4.43 31.99 -24.62
CA PHE A 547 5.22 30.78 -24.38
C PHE A 547 6.66 31.17 -24.05
N ALA A 548 7.29 30.46 -23.11
CA ALA A 548 8.69 30.66 -22.74
C ALA A 548 9.39 29.31 -22.55
N LEU A 549 10.56 29.17 -23.17
CA LEU A 549 11.55 28.15 -22.86
C LEU A 549 12.60 28.78 -21.95
N ALA A 550 12.48 28.54 -20.64
CA ALA A 550 13.41 28.98 -19.60
C ALA A 550 13.24 28.14 -18.32
N PRO A 551 14.34 27.66 -17.69
CA PRO A 551 15.71 27.66 -18.21
C PRO A 551 15.86 26.77 -19.45
N ALA A 552 16.94 26.92 -20.19
CA ALA A 552 17.43 25.89 -21.12
C ALA A 552 18.95 25.79 -21.00
N THR A 553 19.41 25.14 -19.94
CA THR A 553 20.85 24.94 -19.66
C THR A 553 21.30 23.57 -20.16
N LEU A 554 22.45 23.51 -20.81
CA LEU A 554 23.21 22.30 -21.09
C LEU A 554 24.67 22.51 -20.70
N ASP A 555 25.11 21.79 -19.68
CA ASP A 555 26.49 21.75 -19.20
C ASP A 555 27.14 20.42 -19.62
N LEU A 556 28.25 20.50 -20.33
CA LEU A 556 29.06 19.35 -20.76
C LEU A 556 30.35 19.22 -19.92
N GLY A 557 30.31 19.73 -18.68
CA GLY A 557 31.42 19.71 -17.73
C GLY A 557 32.63 20.49 -18.24
N ASN A 558 33.75 19.78 -18.40
CA ASN A 558 35.04 20.34 -18.82
C ASN A 558 35.11 20.67 -20.33
N LEU A 559 33.97 20.75 -21.03
CA LEU A 559 33.89 21.12 -22.45
C LEU A 559 33.31 22.52 -22.63
N ALA A 560 32.02 22.70 -22.31
CA ALA A 560 31.32 23.97 -22.39
C ALA A 560 30.01 23.95 -21.59
N LYS A 561 29.49 25.13 -21.27
CA LYS A 561 28.15 25.32 -20.70
C LYS A 561 27.34 26.30 -21.57
N ALA A 562 26.29 25.80 -22.21
CA ALA A 562 25.32 26.60 -22.92
C ALA A 562 24.11 26.90 -22.02
N GLN A 563 23.56 28.11 -22.14
CA GLN A 563 22.29 28.52 -21.54
C GLN A 563 21.49 29.33 -22.55
N ALA A 564 20.26 28.92 -22.82
CA ALA A 564 19.33 29.66 -23.66
C ALA A 564 18.10 30.12 -22.87
N ARG A 565 17.49 31.21 -23.34
CA ARG A 565 16.11 31.61 -23.03
C ARG A 565 15.43 32.03 -24.34
N PHE A 566 14.19 31.62 -24.53
CA PHE A 566 13.43 31.93 -25.75
C PHE A 566 11.97 32.20 -25.42
N GLY A 567 11.46 33.34 -25.87
CA GLY A 567 10.04 33.69 -25.77
C GLY A 567 9.33 33.65 -27.12
N LEU A 568 8.06 33.28 -27.11
CA LEU A 568 7.12 33.46 -28.21
C LEU A 568 5.86 34.17 -27.69
N ALA A 569 5.25 35.00 -28.52
CA ALA A 569 3.96 35.62 -28.27
C ALA A 569 2.94 35.13 -29.30
N ASN A 570 1.64 35.31 -29.01
CA ASN A 570 0.54 34.85 -29.86
C ASN A 570 0.65 33.36 -30.24
N VAL A 571 0.95 32.49 -29.28
CA VAL A 571 0.93 31.02 -29.42
C VAL A 571 -0.50 30.52 -29.14
N PRO A 572 -1.36 30.30 -30.17
CA PRO A 572 -2.68 29.75 -29.97
C PRO A 572 -2.62 28.29 -29.50
N ARG A 573 -3.64 27.88 -28.76
CA ARG A 573 -3.81 26.52 -28.24
C ARG A 573 -3.75 25.42 -29.31
N SER A 574 -4.18 25.75 -30.53
CA SER A 574 -4.21 24.87 -31.71
C SER A 574 -2.83 24.46 -32.24
N LEU A 575 -1.73 25.05 -31.74
CA LEU A 575 -0.37 24.59 -32.00
C LEU A 575 0.01 23.31 -31.26
N PHE A 576 -0.63 23.03 -30.11
CA PHE A 576 -0.36 21.85 -29.30
C PHE A 576 -1.16 20.65 -29.82
N THR A 577 -0.85 20.26 -31.05
CA THR A 577 -1.48 19.18 -31.81
C THR A 577 -0.42 18.15 -32.26
N THR A 578 -0.87 16.94 -32.56
CA THR A 578 -0.05 15.84 -33.08
C THR A 578 0.08 15.85 -34.60
N ASP A 579 -0.77 16.62 -35.31
CA ASP A 579 -0.72 16.83 -36.75
C ASP A 579 0.30 17.95 -37.11
N PRO A 580 1.44 17.63 -37.77
CA PRO A 580 2.43 18.64 -38.14
C PRO A 580 1.90 19.67 -39.14
N VAL A 581 0.94 19.31 -40.01
CA VAL A 581 0.37 20.20 -41.02
C VAL A 581 -0.56 21.21 -40.35
N GLN A 582 -1.39 20.76 -39.40
CA GLN A 582 -2.19 21.65 -38.56
C GLN A 582 -1.29 22.60 -37.75
N ALA A 583 -0.23 22.09 -37.11
CA ALA A 583 0.72 22.90 -36.36
C ALA A 583 1.38 23.98 -37.24
N MET A 584 1.88 23.62 -38.43
CA MET A 584 2.45 24.59 -39.38
C MET A 584 1.44 25.65 -39.82
N GLY A 585 0.18 25.27 -40.06
CA GLY A 585 -0.88 26.21 -40.41
C GLY A 585 -1.21 27.23 -39.31
N GLN A 586 -1.00 26.88 -38.04
CA GLN A 586 -1.17 27.79 -36.90
C GLN A 586 0.10 28.61 -36.59
N ALA A 587 1.28 28.10 -36.94
CA ALA A 587 2.56 28.76 -36.68
C ALA A 587 2.71 30.13 -37.35
N ALA A 588 1.94 30.39 -38.41
CA ALA A 588 1.88 31.69 -39.07
C ALA A 588 1.37 32.84 -38.17
N GLN A 589 0.66 32.54 -37.07
CA GLN A 589 0.14 33.53 -36.12
C GLN A 589 1.14 33.86 -34.99
N VAL A 590 2.20 33.07 -34.85
CA VAL A 590 3.17 33.17 -33.76
C VAL A 590 4.12 34.33 -34.00
N GLU A 591 4.32 35.17 -32.99
CA GLU A 591 5.29 36.25 -32.99
C GLU A 591 6.55 35.84 -32.21
N THR A 592 7.72 36.14 -32.77
CA THR A 592 9.01 35.86 -32.14
C THR A 592 9.26 36.85 -31.00
N GLY A 593 9.57 36.35 -29.80
CA GLY A 593 9.94 37.17 -28.65
C GLY A 593 11.45 37.42 -28.57
N THR A 594 11.93 37.77 -27.36
CA THR A 594 13.38 37.87 -27.11
C THR A 594 14.02 36.48 -27.06
N PHE A 595 15.19 36.37 -27.67
CA PHE A 595 16.09 35.22 -27.56
C PHE A 595 17.38 35.65 -26.85
N GLU A 596 17.90 34.81 -25.97
CA GLU A 596 19.14 35.02 -25.24
C GLU A 596 19.91 33.70 -25.23
N LEU A 597 21.18 33.75 -25.63
CA LEU A 597 22.11 32.62 -25.61
C LEU A 597 23.38 33.05 -24.90
N SER A 598 23.82 32.25 -23.92
CA SER A 598 25.12 32.37 -23.27
C SER A 598 25.86 31.05 -23.43
N LEU A 599 27.12 31.11 -23.85
CA LEU A 599 28.00 29.97 -24.06
C LEU A 599 29.32 30.23 -23.33
N ARG A 600 29.56 29.48 -22.25
CA ARG A 600 30.86 29.44 -21.58
C ARG A 600 31.72 28.34 -22.17
N ASP A 601 32.93 28.69 -22.55
CA ASP A 601 34.00 27.74 -22.84
C ASP A 601 34.54 27.16 -21.52
N SER A 602 34.67 25.84 -21.45
CA SER A 602 35.40 25.14 -20.38
C SER A 602 36.65 24.43 -20.93
N GLY A 603 36.94 24.57 -22.24
CA GLY A 603 38.01 23.89 -22.97
C GLY A 603 37.65 23.46 -24.39
N VAL A 604 36.38 23.53 -24.82
CA VAL A 604 35.95 23.15 -26.19
C VAL A 604 36.64 23.99 -27.26
N VAL A 605 36.89 25.28 -27.02
CA VAL A 605 37.63 26.15 -27.95
C VAL A 605 39.04 25.62 -28.15
N ASP A 606 39.72 25.24 -27.05
CA ASP A 606 41.08 24.70 -27.08
C ASP A 606 41.16 23.33 -27.78
N LEU A 607 40.10 22.49 -27.67
CA LEU A 607 40.00 21.25 -28.42
C LEU A 607 39.86 21.49 -29.94
N VAL A 608 39.03 22.45 -30.35
CA VAL A 608 38.86 22.82 -31.76
C VAL A 608 40.14 23.43 -32.33
N VAL A 609 40.79 24.34 -31.60
CA VAL A 609 42.11 24.91 -31.96
C VAL A 609 43.16 23.79 -32.10
N ALA A 610 43.20 22.85 -31.16
CA ALA A 610 44.13 21.72 -31.21
C ALA A 610 43.79 20.67 -32.30
N GLN A 611 42.55 20.61 -32.79
CA GLN A 611 42.21 19.83 -33.99
C GLN A 611 42.63 20.57 -35.26
N PHE A 612 42.33 21.87 -35.38
CA PHE A 612 42.74 22.69 -36.54
C PHE A 612 44.27 22.72 -36.71
N ALA A 613 45.00 22.93 -35.62
CA ALA A 613 46.46 22.85 -35.57
C ALA A 613 47.01 21.54 -36.14
N ARG A 614 46.42 20.39 -35.77
CA ARG A 614 46.78 19.05 -36.27
C ARG A 614 46.40 18.81 -37.74
N MET A 615 45.39 19.50 -38.26
CA MET A 615 44.95 19.34 -39.66
C MET A 615 45.73 20.24 -40.63
N GLN A 616 46.28 21.35 -40.15
CA GLN A 616 47.04 22.34 -40.95
C GLN A 616 48.56 22.29 -40.72
N ASP A 617 49.03 21.43 -39.82
CA ASP A 617 50.44 21.32 -39.37
C ASP A 617 51.03 22.65 -38.86
N VAL A 618 50.29 23.33 -37.98
CA VAL A 618 50.67 24.63 -37.39
C VAL A 618 50.64 24.61 -35.87
N SER A 619 51.26 25.60 -35.22
CA SER A 619 51.16 25.77 -33.76
C SER A 619 49.73 26.10 -33.32
N ARG A 620 49.40 25.83 -32.06
CA ARG A 620 48.07 26.15 -31.50
C ARG A 620 47.75 27.65 -31.56
N ASP A 621 48.75 28.49 -31.38
CA ASP A 621 48.58 29.95 -31.39
C ASP A 621 48.35 30.46 -32.81
N ALA A 622 49.08 29.91 -33.80
CA ALA A 622 48.83 30.16 -35.21
C ALA A 622 47.44 29.66 -35.65
N ALA A 623 47.01 28.48 -35.17
CA ALA A 623 45.66 27.96 -35.39
C ALA A 623 44.58 28.88 -34.80
N ARG A 624 44.72 29.34 -33.54
CA ARG A 624 43.78 30.27 -32.91
C ARG A 624 43.73 31.59 -33.68
N GLY A 625 44.89 32.17 -34.00
CA GLY A 625 44.99 33.40 -34.79
C GLY A 625 44.34 33.27 -36.18
N ALA A 626 44.54 32.13 -36.87
CA ALA A 626 43.89 31.85 -38.15
C ALA A 626 42.36 31.72 -38.03
N ILE A 627 41.84 31.08 -36.98
CA ILE A 627 40.40 30.97 -36.74
C ILE A 627 39.80 32.36 -36.41
N VAL A 628 40.44 33.15 -35.55
CA VAL A 628 40.02 34.52 -35.21
C VAL A 628 40.03 35.44 -36.44
N ALA A 629 41.08 35.35 -37.27
CA ALA A 629 41.17 36.08 -38.53
C ALA A 629 40.08 35.63 -39.53
N MET A 630 39.78 34.33 -39.61
CA MET A 630 38.70 33.79 -40.43
C MET A 630 37.32 34.27 -39.95
N ILE A 631 37.08 34.33 -38.65
CA ILE A 631 35.83 34.87 -38.07
C ILE A 631 35.66 36.35 -38.46
N ARG A 632 36.70 37.18 -38.27
CA ARG A 632 36.67 38.60 -38.64
C ARG A 632 36.48 38.79 -40.15
N ALA A 633 37.23 38.08 -41.00
CA ALA A 633 37.13 38.16 -42.46
C ALA A 633 35.86 37.52 -43.09
N GLN A 634 35.15 36.66 -42.35
CA GLN A 634 33.79 36.24 -42.70
C GLN A 634 32.76 37.29 -42.25
N GLY A 635 32.91 37.82 -41.03
CA GLY A 635 32.06 38.87 -40.49
C GLY A 635 32.05 40.15 -41.32
N GLU A 636 33.21 40.60 -41.82
CA GLU A 636 33.32 41.78 -42.70
C GLU A 636 32.37 41.72 -43.90
N LYS A 637 32.12 40.52 -44.46
CA LYS A 637 31.21 40.31 -45.60
C LYS A 637 29.73 40.54 -45.25
N ILE A 638 29.37 40.31 -43.99
CA ILE A 638 27.99 40.32 -43.47
C ILE A 638 27.67 41.64 -42.74
N THR A 639 28.69 42.30 -42.17
CA THR A 639 28.53 43.57 -41.42
C THR A 639 28.03 44.76 -42.24
N GLY A 640 28.01 44.67 -43.58
CA GLY A 640 27.60 45.75 -44.47
C GLY A 640 26.15 46.22 -44.29
N ALA A 641 25.27 45.38 -43.74
CA ALA A 641 23.84 45.68 -43.59
C ALA A 641 23.40 46.12 -42.18
N ASN A 642 24.18 45.83 -41.12
CA ASN A 642 23.76 46.08 -39.74
C ASN A 642 24.96 46.26 -38.78
N GLY A 643 25.08 47.43 -38.16
CA GLY A 643 26.16 47.74 -37.22
C GLY A 643 26.19 46.85 -35.97
N ASP A 644 25.03 46.34 -35.51
CA ASP A 644 24.97 45.46 -34.34
C ASP A 644 25.65 44.10 -34.62
N VAL A 645 25.67 43.65 -35.88
CA VAL A 645 26.33 42.40 -36.30
C VAL A 645 27.83 42.50 -36.08
N LYS A 646 28.45 43.68 -36.21
CA LYS A 646 29.87 43.85 -35.95
C LYS A 646 30.22 43.55 -34.49
N MET A 647 29.40 44.01 -33.54
CA MET A 647 29.61 43.70 -32.11
C MET A 647 29.53 42.19 -31.85
N ALA A 648 28.65 41.47 -32.55
CA ALA A 648 28.55 40.02 -32.43
C ALA A 648 29.77 39.28 -33.05
N VAL A 649 30.31 39.76 -34.17
CA VAL A 649 31.55 39.25 -34.77
C VAL A 649 32.75 39.51 -33.86
N ASP A 650 32.89 40.73 -33.32
CA ASP A 650 34.00 41.09 -32.44
C ASP A 650 33.94 40.33 -31.10
N ALA A 651 32.74 40.10 -30.54
CA ALA A 651 32.54 39.25 -29.37
C ALA A 651 32.86 37.76 -29.66
N LEU A 652 32.38 37.20 -30.78
CA LEU A 652 32.70 35.83 -31.17
C LEU A 652 34.21 35.63 -31.41
N ALA A 653 34.87 36.64 -31.99
CA ALA A 653 36.32 36.65 -32.14
C ALA A 653 37.03 36.63 -30.77
N GLY A 654 36.62 37.51 -29.82
CA GLY A 654 37.18 37.55 -28.46
C GLY A 654 37.03 36.24 -27.69
N PHE A 655 35.88 35.58 -27.81
CA PHE A 655 35.59 34.27 -27.21
C PHE A 655 36.52 33.16 -27.71
N VAL A 656 36.95 33.20 -28.98
CA VAL A 656 37.94 32.25 -29.52
C VAL A 656 39.37 32.67 -29.18
N GLU A 657 39.63 33.98 -29.12
CA GLU A 657 40.93 34.59 -28.81
C GLU A 657 41.38 34.31 -27.36
N THR A 658 40.45 34.22 -26.40
CA THR A 658 40.73 33.92 -24.98
C THR A 658 39.95 32.69 -24.47
N SER A 659 40.67 31.60 -24.14
CA SER A 659 40.11 30.39 -23.52
C SER A 659 39.39 30.68 -22.19
N GLY A 660 38.31 29.95 -21.91
CA GLY A 660 37.54 30.04 -20.67
C GLY A 660 36.52 31.20 -20.59
N GLN A 661 36.37 32.01 -21.65
CA GLN A 661 35.39 33.09 -21.69
C GLN A 661 33.94 32.60 -21.80
N THR A 662 33.00 33.49 -21.47
CA THR A 662 31.57 33.36 -21.72
C THR A 662 31.13 34.34 -22.79
N LEU A 663 30.74 33.85 -23.97
CA LEU A 663 30.07 34.61 -25.02
C LEU A 663 28.59 34.71 -24.69
N THR A 664 28.03 35.92 -24.65
CA THR A 664 26.58 36.12 -24.52
C THR A 664 26.06 36.91 -25.72
N VAL A 665 24.97 36.43 -26.34
CA VAL A 665 24.29 37.02 -27.48
C VAL A 665 22.79 37.08 -27.19
N LYS A 666 22.22 38.28 -27.27
CA LYS A 666 20.81 38.54 -27.02
C LYS A 666 20.20 39.23 -28.24
N LEU A 667 19.12 38.66 -28.74
CA LEU A 667 18.36 39.13 -29.90
C LEU A 667 17.01 39.65 -29.41
N THR A 668 16.79 40.96 -29.51
CA THR A 668 15.49 41.58 -29.19
C THR A 668 14.83 42.06 -30.49
N PRO A 669 13.62 41.57 -30.84
CA PRO A 669 12.90 42.02 -32.04
C PRO A 669 12.72 43.53 -32.06
N ARG A 670 12.97 44.17 -33.22
CA ARG A 670 12.73 45.62 -33.40
C ARG A 670 11.25 45.95 -33.61
N ALA A 671 10.47 44.97 -34.04
CA ALA A 671 9.03 45.04 -34.28
C ALA A 671 8.39 43.66 -33.99
N LYS A 672 7.09 43.50 -34.27
CA LYS A 672 6.44 42.18 -34.31
C LYS A 672 6.99 41.39 -35.51
N VAL A 673 7.63 40.25 -35.26
CA VAL A 673 8.23 39.39 -36.32
C VAL A 673 7.53 38.03 -36.33
N PRO A 674 6.71 37.71 -37.35
CA PRO A 674 6.08 36.39 -37.47
C PRO A 674 7.13 35.28 -37.59
N LEU A 675 6.97 34.21 -36.82
CA LEU A 675 7.96 33.13 -36.71
C LEU A 675 8.22 32.45 -38.07
N MET A 676 7.17 32.20 -38.85
CA MET A 676 7.30 31.60 -40.18
C MET A 676 8.05 32.50 -41.18
N GLN A 677 7.84 33.82 -41.11
CA GLN A 677 8.59 34.79 -41.92
C GLN A 677 10.07 34.79 -41.52
N LEU A 678 10.36 34.75 -40.22
CA LEU A 678 11.74 34.67 -39.71
C LEU A 678 12.43 33.37 -40.15
N MET A 679 11.74 32.23 -40.07
CA MET A 679 12.27 30.94 -40.53
C MET A 679 12.55 30.96 -42.03
N GLN A 680 11.65 31.52 -42.85
CA GLN A 680 11.88 31.66 -44.29
C GLN A 680 13.07 32.58 -44.58
N LEU A 681 13.13 33.77 -43.97
CA LEU A 681 14.26 34.68 -44.12
C LEU A 681 15.57 34.01 -43.69
N SER A 682 15.61 33.29 -42.57
CA SER A 682 16.82 32.59 -42.11
C SER A 682 17.37 31.54 -43.09
N GLN A 683 16.58 31.12 -44.10
CA GLN A 683 16.99 30.20 -45.16
C GLN A 683 17.31 30.92 -46.49
N SER A 684 16.60 31.99 -46.85
CA SER A 684 16.76 32.71 -48.13
C SER A 684 17.62 33.97 -48.06
N ASP A 685 17.61 34.65 -46.92
CA ASP A 685 18.31 35.91 -46.61
C ASP A 685 18.61 36.00 -45.10
N PRO A 686 19.69 35.35 -44.63
CA PRO A 686 20.08 35.38 -43.21
C PRO A 686 20.43 36.78 -42.70
N GLU A 687 20.83 37.70 -43.59
CA GLU A 687 21.21 39.07 -43.22
C GLU A 687 19.97 39.92 -42.95
N GLY A 688 18.96 39.85 -43.84
CA GLY A 688 17.64 40.42 -43.64
C GLY A 688 16.87 39.81 -42.46
N ALA A 689 17.13 38.54 -42.12
CA ALA A 689 16.65 37.92 -40.88
C ALA A 689 17.27 38.58 -39.62
N LEU A 690 18.60 38.74 -39.59
CA LEU A 690 19.29 39.39 -38.47
C LEU A 690 18.94 40.88 -38.33
N ALA A 691 18.66 41.57 -39.44
CA ALA A 691 18.24 42.97 -39.43
C ALA A 691 16.94 43.23 -38.65
N GLN A 692 16.07 42.21 -38.51
CA GLN A 692 14.83 42.32 -37.71
C GLN A 692 15.08 42.48 -36.20
N PHE A 693 16.31 42.26 -35.74
CA PHE A 693 16.69 42.27 -34.32
C PHE A 693 17.69 43.39 -34.00
N ARG A 694 17.57 43.91 -32.76
CA ARG A 694 18.68 44.53 -32.04
C ARG A 694 19.54 43.39 -31.49
N ILE A 695 20.84 43.43 -31.79
CA ILE A 695 21.80 42.40 -31.37
C ILE A 695 22.69 42.98 -30.29
N GLU A 696 22.61 42.41 -29.10
CA GLU A 696 23.49 42.75 -27.97
C GLU A 696 24.41 41.57 -27.74
N ALA A 697 25.72 41.78 -27.90
CA ALA A 697 26.73 40.73 -27.77
C ALA A 697 27.88 41.19 -26.86
N SER A 698 28.39 40.28 -26.05
CA SER A 698 29.50 40.55 -25.12
C SER A 698 30.28 39.28 -24.77
N THR A 699 31.49 39.48 -24.27
CA THR A 699 32.36 38.43 -23.70
C THR A 699 32.88 38.84 -22.33
N GLY A 700 33.00 37.88 -21.42
CA GLY A 700 33.56 38.04 -20.07
C GLY A 700 34.11 36.73 -19.52
N LEU A 701 34.62 36.74 -18.27
CA LEU A 701 35.15 35.56 -17.56
C LEU A 701 34.13 34.99 -16.56
#